data_AF-A0A011AKS4-F1
#
_entry.id   AF-A0A011AKS4-F1
#
_cell.length_a   1.000
_cell.length_b   1.000
_cell.length_c   1.000
_cell.angle_alpha   90.00
_cell.angle_beta   90.00
_cell.angle_gamma   90.00
#
_symmetry.space_group_name_H-M   'P 1'
#
loop_
_entity.id
_entity.type
_entity.pdbx_description
1 polymer ?
#
loop_
_entity_poly.entity_id
_entity_poly.type
_entity_poly.pdbx_seq_one_letter_code
_entity_poly.pdbx_strand_id
1 'polypeptide(L)'
;MIPSILTSYTNQLSYFPGDTIRLYVSSPADDRASITLVRLDAALDSPGKEAQTTEIPWSEATTRPVGGQDGHFGGFLTGTLVTPPATRFTVGAFVRFDGEVRPVAQSIVAVGDDQHSVTLGVEDGRALLTTGDPAGAVRCAEPLQPNAWYLVAGTVDGDRAEVHAIAMDVGARSTSTTGSLTPSGALGRGVVVAGAFPIVTHGTGIAAHGRAAASLTAAVSWPFVASTAVGAEQLRTLAERRSLDATTIGAELLGAWDLYPAHGEDGSAADLAGGAPGRLYNLPTRAVPGPNWQRLTTRFTEAPDEYSAAHFHETDVVDAGWSETFSGALPADLPSGAYAVRVATGREVDFVPFVVAPAPGSARKPVVVVIPTFTYLSYANESLFEGMDPSVTGHFTIGPNDADLAHVGNRTFGLSQYDTHPDGHGVVYSSAARPIVNTRHDYRMWLSDSGRGFSAEMYLLEWLTSVGIEFDVITDFELHTLGADYLGGWKAVLTGAHPEYHSGEMLDTLTRYRDTGGHLVYIGGNGFYWVTGVISESPLVVEIRRGFAGITAWKSRPGETSLLSTGLLGGSWRHRGREPQRLVGLGMAAQGWGGSQPYRRTEASYAPEVAWIFDGVDEDPIGAYGRVMGGAAGDELDRADPTLGTPANAVVLASSRDHGRTYQRDASEVAFILDGQHGGDVDPEVHSDVVYFETPGGGAVFAAGSIAYSGALLENGSQNGISRMTENVVRRFAHLDAAEGNPA
;
A
#
# COMPACT_ATOMS: atom_id res chain seq x y z
N MET A 1 -22.95 -17.87 -2.52
CA MET A 1 -21.95 -18.94 -2.70
C MET A 1 -20.90 -18.31 -3.59
N ILE A 2 -19.78 -17.83 -3.06
CA ILE A 2 -18.63 -17.48 -3.93
C ILE A 2 -17.95 -18.83 -4.18
N PRO A 3 -18.12 -19.44 -5.36
CA PRO A 3 -17.47 -20.72 -5.65
C PRO A 3 -15.98 -20.44 -5.90
N SER A 4 -15.14 -21.36 -5.43
CA SER A 4 -13.70 -21.51 -5.68
C SER A 4 -12.97 -20.32 -6.35
N ILE A 5 -12.01 -19.77 -5.62
CA ILE A 5 -11.07 -18.79 -6.14
C ILE A 5 -9.68 -19.42 -6.08
N LEU A 6 -9.34 -20.22 -7.09
CA LEU A 6 -7.94 -20.46 -7.40
C LEU A 6 -7.22 -19.11 -7.34
N THR A 7 -6.33 -18.99 -6.38
CA THR A 7 -5.70 -17.72 -6.06
C THR A 7 -4.21 -17.93 -6.00
N SER A 8 -3.48 -17.06 -6.67
CA SER A 8 -2.02 -17.14 -6.72
C SER A 8 -1.36 -15.77 -6.61
N TYR A 9 -0.10 -15.80 -6.17
CA TYR A 9 0.78 -14.63 -6.15
C TYR A 9 2.24 -15.05 -6.28
N THR A 10 3.08 -14.06 -6.55
CA THR A 10 4.54 -14.16 -6.49
C THR A 10 5.05 -13.12 -5.49
N ASN A 11 6.27 -13.29 -4.99
CA ASN A 11 6.82 -12.42 -3.94
C ASN A 11 7.43 -11.10 -4.47
N GLN A 12 7.51 -10.93 -5.78
CA GLN A 12 8.04 -9.75 -6.46
C GLN A 12 7.20 -9.42 -7.70
N LEU A 13 7.15 -8.15 -8.08
CA LEU A 13 6.37 -7.67 -9.24
C LEU A 13 7.23 -7.42 -10.48
N SER A 14 8.55 -7.49 -10.35
CA SER A 14 9.52 -7.39 -11.43
C SER A 14 10.65 -8.40 -11.24
N TYR A 15 11.22 -8.83 -12.37
CA TYR A 15 12.33 -9.77 -12.45
C TYR A 15 13.27 -9.38 -13.60
N PHE A 16 14.52 -9.83 -13.56
CA PHE A 16 15.42 -9.84 -14.70
C PHE A 16 15.38 -11.20 -15.42
N PRO A 17 15.79 -11.27 -16.71
CA PRO A 17 15.95 -12.54 -17.41
C PRO A 17 16.88 -13.49 -16.63
N GLY A 18 16.45 -14.75 -16.47
CA GLY A 18 17.19 -15.75 -15.68
C GLY A 18 16.88 -15.77 -14.19
N ASP A 19 16.17 -14.77 -13.64
CA ASP A 19 15.78 -14.78 -12.24
C ASP A 19 14.83 -15.95 -11.92
N THR A 20 14.81 -16.37 -10.67
CA THR A 20 13.92 -17.43 -10.18
C THR A 20 12.61 -16.84 -9.70
N ILE A 21 11.51 -17.19 -10.37
CA ILE A 21 10.17 -16.86 -9.90
C ILE A 21 9.73 -17.86 -8.82
N ARG A 22 9.11 -17.36 -7.76
CA ARG A 22 8.47 -18.20 -6.72
C ARG A 22 6.97 -17.98 -6.76
N LEU A 23 6.23 -19.07 -6.89
CA LEU A 23 4.79 -19.07 -7.02
C LEU A 23 4.13 -19.73 -5.80
N TYR A 24 3.12 -19.05 -5.29
CA TYR A 24 2.30 -19.49 -4.17
C TYR A 24 0.86 -19.61 -4.68
N VAL A 25 0.26 -20.80 -4.52
CA VAL A 25 -1.08 -21.09 -5.04
C VAL A 25 -1.93 -21.70 -3.93
N SER A 26 -3.17 -21.22 -3.81
CA SER A 26 -4.20 -21.80 -2.96
C SER A 26 -5.41 -22.16 -3.83
N SER A 27 -5.88 -23.39 -3.69
CA SER A 27 -7.18 -23.82 -4.24
C SER A 27 -7.92 -24.63 -3.17
N PRO A 28 -9.06 -24.13 -2.65
CA PRO A 28 -9.85 -24.86 -1.64
C PRO A 28 -10.38 -26.22 -2.10
N ALA A 29 -10.34 -26.50 -3.41
CA ALA A 29 -10.93 -27.70 -3.98
C ALA A 29 -9.92 -28.82 -4.27
N ASP A 30 -8.68 -28.70 -3.76
CA ASP A 30 -7.59 -29.69 -3.86
C ASP A 30 -7.37 -30.21 -5.29
N ASP A 31 -7.02 -29.29 -6.19
CA ASP A 31 -6.90 -29.54 -7.62
C ASP A 31 -5.47 -29.92 -8.07
N ARG A 32 -5.33 -30.26 -9.36
CA ARG A 32 -4.04 -30.17 -10.07
C ARG A 32 -4.04 -28.91 -10.92
N ALA A 33 -3.04 -28.06 -10.73
CA ALA A 33 -2.87 -26.85 -11.51
C ALA A 33 -1.74 -27.03 -12.54
N SER A 34 -2.01 -26.66 -13.79
CA SER A 34 -1.02 -26.42 -14.83
C SER A 34 -0.44 -25.02 -14.63
N ILE A 35 0.89 -24.93 -14.63
CA ILE A 35 1.66 -23.71 -14.41
C ILE A 35 2.47 -23.48 -15.68
N THR A 36 2.16 -22.40 -16.40
CA THR A 36 2.85 -21.99 -17.63
C THR A 36 3.21 -20.51 -17.61
N LEU A 37 4.09 -20.10 -18.53
CA LEU A 37 4.49 -18.70 -18.69
C LEU A 37 3.82 -18.12 -19.93
N VAL A 38 3.26 -16.92 -19.81
CA VAL A 38 2.66 -16.20 -20.93
C VAL A 38 3.18 -14.77 -20.98
N ARG A 39 3.26 -14.21 -22.18
CA ARG A 39 3.43 -12.78 -22.43
C ARG A 39 2.06 -12.14 -22.55
N LEU A 40 1.92 -10.92 -22.03
CA LEU A 40 0.71 -10.12 -22.11
C LEU A 40 0.88 -9.09 -23.24
N ASP A 41 0.05 -9.18 -24.27
CA ASP A 41 0.25 -8.44 -25.53
C ASP A 41 -0.92 -7.50 -25.89
N ALA A 42 -1.96 -7.49 -25.05
CA ALA A 42 -3.21 -6.84 -25.35
C ALA A 42 -3.88 -6.28 -24.11
N ALA A 43 -4.61 -5.19 -24.28
CA ALA A 43 -5.58 -4.72 -23.31
C ALA A 43 -6.83 -5.61 -23.28
N LEU A 44 -7.48 -5.62 -22.12
CA LEU A 44 -8.56 -6.53 -21.75
C LEU A 44 -9.82 -6.47 -22.65
N ASP A 45 -10.01 -5.37 -23.36
CA ASP A 45 -11.18 -5.05 -24.19
C ASP A 45 -10.80 -4.77 -25.65
N SER A 46 -9.59 -5.15 -26.06
CA SER A 46 -9.16 -5.01 -27.45
C SER A 46 -9.87 -6.01 -28.38
N PRO A 47 -10.49 -5.55 -29.49
CA PRO A 47 -11.27 -6.42 -30.38
C PRO A 47 -10.45 -7.56 -31.00
N GLY A 48 -11.01 -8.78 -31.04
CA GLY A 48 -10.40 -9.94 -31.72
C GLY A 48 -9.14 -10.48 -31.04
N LYS A 49 -8.89 -10.10 -29.78
CA LYS A 49 -7.79 -10.61 -28.96
C LYS A 49 -8.31 -11.43 -27.79
N GLU A 50 -9.17 -12.41 -28.07
CA GLU A 50 -9.86 -13.23 -27.07
C GLU A 50 -8.90 -14.04 -26.17
N ALA A 51 -7.66 -14.29 -26.63
CA ALA A 51 -6.64 -14.97 -25.85
C ALA A 51 -5.79 -14.04 -24.96
N GLN A 52 -5.76 -12.72 -25.23
CA GLN A 52 -5.00 -11.63 -24.57
C GLN A 52 -3.49 -11.87 -24.30
N THR A 53 -3.00 -13.07 -24.60
CA THR A 53 -1.75 -13.62 -24.10
C THR A 53 -1.10 -14.52 -25.15
N THR A 54 0.23 -14.56 -25.15
CA THR A 54 1.03 -15.46 -25.99
C THR A 54 1.81 -16.42 -25.10
N GLU A 55 1.66 -17.73 -25.31
CA GLU A 55 2.41 -18.73 -24.54
C GLU A 55 3.91 -18.65 -24.83
N ILE A 56 4.71 -18.66 -23.77
CA ILE A 56 6.17 -18.64 -23.85
C ILE A 56 6.69 -20.05 -23.57
N PRO A 57 7.47 -20.66 -24.47
CA PRO A 57 8.16 -21.90 -24.19
C PRO A 57 9.02 -21.77 -22.93
N TRP A 58 8.66 -22.50 -21.89
CA TRP A 58 9.31 -22.42 -20.59
C TRP A 58 9.65 -23.82 -20.08
N SER A 59 10.94 -24.07 -19.88
CA SER A 59 11.45 -25.40 -19.47
C SER A 59 10.92 -25.86 -18.13
N GLU A 60 10.51 -24.93 -17.27
CA GLU A 60 9.99 -25.20 -15.93
C GLU A 60 8.46 -25.39 -15.91
N ALA A 61 7.77 -25.24 -17.05
CA ALA A 61 6.33 -25.44 -17.14
C ALA A 61 5.93 -26.85 -16.65
N THR A 62 4.89 -26.93 -15.81
CA THR A 62 4.59 -28.17 -15.08
C THR A 62 3.12 -28.26 -14.66
N THR A 63 2.71 -29.44 -14.18
CA THR A 63 1.39 -29.65 -13.55
C THR A 63 1.57 -30.31 -12.19
N ARG A 64 1.12 -29.66 -11.13
CA ARG A 64 1.32 -30.12 -9.73
C ARG A 64 0.03 -30.10 -8.92
N PRO A 65 -0.09 -30.91 -7.85
CA PRO A 65 -1.19 -30.78 -6.91
C PRO A 65 -1.10 -29.43 -6.17
N VAL A 66 -2.24 -28.79 -5.96
CA VAL A 66 -2.41 -27.56 -5.19
C VAL A 66 -3.57 -27.75 -4.22
N GLY A 67 -3.41 -27.27 -2.99
CA GLY A 67 -4.43 -27.39 -1.95
C GLY A 67 -4.76 -26.05 -1.32
N GLY A 68 -5.77 -26.05 -0.44
CA GLY A 68 -6.13 -24.87 0.33
C GLY A 68 -5.02 -24.47 1.31
N GLN A 69 -4.67 -23.19 1.33
CA GLN A 69 -3.68 -22.63 2.25
C GLN A 69 -4.29 -21.50 3.07
N ASP A 70 -4.15 -21.60 4.40
CA ASP A 70 -4.45 -20.51 5.34
C ASP A 70 -3.26 -19.55 5.40
N GLY A 71 -3.52 -18.28 5.70
CA GLY A 71 -2.46 -17.27 5.77
C GLY A 71 -2.01 -16.85 7.18
N HIS A 72 -0.96 -16.05 7.20
CA HIS A 72 -0.33 -15.44 8.37
C HIS A 72 -0.81 -13.99 8.53
N PHE A 73 -1.66 -13.76 9.54
CA PHE A 73 -2.33 -12.48 9.80
C PHE A 73 -2.24 -12.08 11.25
N GLY A 74 -2.33 -10.78 11.48
CA GLY A 74 -2.37 -10.15 12.79
C GLY A 74 -0.98 -9.81 13.30
N GLY A 75 -0.77 -8.55 13.65
CA GLY A 75 0.49 -8.08 14.22
C GLY A 75 0.69 -8.65 15.61
N PHE A 76 1.90 -9.13 15.93
CA PHE A 76 2.25 -9.54 17.29
C PHE A 76 3.75 -9.43 17.53
N LEU A 77 4.15 -9.57 18.80
CA LEU A 77 5.55 -9.69 19.19
C LEU A 77 5.79 -11.00 19.94
N THR A 78 6.95 -11.62 19.71
CA THR A 78 7.47 -12.70 20.55
C THR A 78 8.66 -12.22 21.36
N GLY A 79 8.77 -12.74 22.58
CA GLY A 79 9.85 -12.41 23.50
C GLY A 79 10.26 -13.64 24.32
N THR A 80 11.39 -13.52 25.02
CA THR A 80 11.86 -14.57 25.93
C THR A 80 12.28 -13.95 27.25
N LEU A 81 11.68 -14.43 28.34
CA LEU A 81 12.03 -14.01 29.69
C LEU A 81 13.45 -14.41 30.06
N VAL A 82 14.12 -13.63 30.91
CA VAL A 82 15.44 -13.94 31.48
C VAL A 82 15.40 -15.27 32.25
N THR A 83 14.37 -15.46 33.09
CA THR A 83 14.06 -16.73 33.76
C THR A 83 12.57 -17.03 33.70
N PRO A 84 12.16 -18.32 33.78
CA PRO A 84 10.74 -18.66 33.89
C PRO A 84 10.11 -17.99 35.12
N PRO A 85 8.83 -17.59 35.06
CA PRO A 85 8.14 -17.06 36.23
C PRO A 85 7.93 -18.17 37.27
N ALA A 86 8.03 -17.80 38.55
CA ALA A 86 7.79 -18.71 39.67
C ALA A 86 6.28 -18.81 39.98
N THR A 87 5.91 -19.25 41.18
CA THR A 87 4.52 -19.26 41.65
C THR A 87 3.95 -17.87 41.94
N ARG A 88 4.78 -16.82 41.84
CA ARG A 88 4.38 -15.42 41.97
C ARG A 88 4.97 -14.59 40.85
N PHE A 89 4.16 -13.77 40.20
CA PHE A 89 4.59 -12.90 39.11
C PHE A 89 3.50 -11.87 38.78
N THR A 90 3.87 -10.87 37.98
CA THR A 90 2.93 -9.92 37.38
C THR A 90 3.17 -9.87 35.89
N VAL A 91 2.11 -9.89 35.10
CA VAL A 91 2.14 -9.61 33.66
C VAL A 91 1.36 -8.34 33.41
N GLY A 92 1.83 -7.45 32.54
CA GLY A 92 1.14 -6.19 32.29
C GLY A 92 1.59 -5.47 31.03
N ALA A 93 0.82 -4.47 30.64
CA ALA A 93 1.16 -3.53 29.57
C ALA A 93 0.35 -2.25 29.72
N PHE A 94 0.84 -1.17 29.11
CA PHE A 94 0.02 0.01 28.86
C PHE A 94 -0.75 -0.23 27.55
N VAL A 95 -2.06 0.00 27.55
CA VAL A 95 -2.92 -0.25 26.38
C VAL A 95 -3.90 0.90 26.13
N ARG A 96 -4.19 1.15 24.85
CA ARG A 96 -5.21 2.08 24.39
C ARG A 96 -5.99 1.44 23.25
N PHE A 97 -7.30 1.35 23.41
CA PHE A 97 -8.23 0.92 22.36
C PHE A 97 -8.84 2.15 21.71
N ASP A 98 -8.73 2.29 20.40
CA ASP A 98 -9.11 3.51 19.69
C ASP A 98 -10.53 3.52 19.12
N GLY A 99 -11.25 2.41 19.33
CA GLY A 99 -12.67 2.22 19.04
C GLY A 99 -13.32 1.34 20.11
N GLU A 100 -14.58 0.93 19.90
CA GLU A 100 -15.21 -0.05 20.77
C GLU A 100 -14.38 -1.33 20.82
N VAL A 101 -14.08 -1.79 22.04
CA VAL A 101 -13.38 -3.05 22.22
C VAL A 101 -14.28 -4.17 21.71
N ARG A 102 -13.73 -5.04 20.86
CA ARG A 102 -14.52 -6.10 20.23
C ARG A 102 -15.07 -7.08 21.28
N PRO A 103 -16.25 -7.67 21.05
CA PRO A 103 -16.87 -8.64 21.96
C PRO A 103 -16.28 -10.05 21.81
N VAL A 104 -14.98 -10.14 21.57
CA VAL A 104 -14.25 -11.41 21.41
C VAL A 104 -13.03 -11.41 22.33
N ALA A 105 -12.55 -12.59 22.70
CA ALA A 105 -11.33 -12.71 23.49
C ALA A 105 -10.11 -12.24 22.67
N GLN A 106 -9.33 -11.33 23.24
CA GLN A 106 -8.09 -10.82 22.66
C GLN A 106 -6.98 -10.84 23.72
N SER A 107 -5.75 -11.16 23.30
CA SER A 107 -4.59 -11.29 24.20
C SER A 107 -3.75 -10.02 24.21
N ILE A 108 -3.45 -9.49 25.39
CA ILE A 108 -2.52 -8.37 25.56
C ILE A 108 -1.10 -8.92 25.72
N VAL A 109 -0.90 -9.80 26.70
CA VAL A 109 0.38 -10.50 26.93
C VAL A 109 0.10 -11.93 27.41
N ALA A 110 0.67 -12.92 26.73
CA ALA A 110 0.66 -14.32 27.12
C ALA A 110 2.06 -14.78 27.50
N VAL A 111 2.18 -15.53 28.60
CA VAL A 111 3.45 -16.06 29.11
C VAL A 111 3.35 -17.58 29.21
N GLY A 112 4.34 -18.30 28.67
CA GLY A 112 4.41 -19.75 28.74
C GLY A 112 4.77 -20.39 27.40
N ASP A 113 4.00 -21.40 27.03
CA ASP A 113 4.10 -22.15 25.78
C ASP A 113 2.72 -22.71 25.34
N ASP A 114 2.71 -23.52 24.28
CA ASP A 114 1.51 -24.14 23.70
C ASP A 114 0.77 -25.08 24.66
N GLN A 115 1.42 -25.59 25.71
CA GLN A 115 0.84 -26.52 26.69
C GLN A 115 0.39 -25.80 27.96
N HIS A 116 1.21 -24.87 28.44
CA HIS A 116 1.01 -24.17 29.70
C HIS A 116 1.24 -22.68 29.49
N SER A 117 0.16 -21.89 29.48
CA SER A 117 0.24 -20.44 29.39
C SER A 117 -0.69 -19.74 30.38
N VAL A 118 -0.30 -18.52 30.75
CA VAL A 118 -1.16 -17.53 31.42
C VAL A 118 -1.25 -16.33 30.51
N THR A 119 -2.48 -15.90 30.23
CA THR A 119 -2.79 -14.82 29.29
C THR A 119 -3.53 -13.70 30.01
N LEU A 120 -2.93 -12.51 29.99
CA LEU A 120 -3.59 -11.25 30.26
C LEU A 120 -4.26 -10.79 28.98
N GLY A 121 -5.57 -10.57 29.02
CA GLY A 121 -6.36 -10.27 27.85
C GLY A 121 -7.55 -9.36 28.14
N VAL A 122 -8.41 -9.26 27.13
CA VAL A 122 -9.70 -8.57 27.20
C VAL A 122 -10.76 -9.44 26.53
N GLU A 123 -11.97 -9.45 27.08
CA GLU A 123 -13.15 -10.07 26.46
C GLU A 123 -14.38 -9.24 26.83
N ASP A 124 -15.23 -8.93 25.86
CA ASP A 124 -16.36 -8.00 26.01
C ASP A 124 -15.93 -6.66 26.63
N GLY A 125 -14.77 -6.17 26.21
CA GLY A 125 -14.15 -4.95 26.74
C GLY A 125 -13.60 -5.06 28.16
N ARG A 126 -13.74 -6.20 28.85
CA ARG A 126 -13.29 -6.36 30.24
C ARG A 126 -11.92 -7.02 30.32
N ALA A 127 -10.99 -6.38 31.01
CA ALA A 127 -9.67 -6.97 31.30
C ALA A 127 -9.81 -8.28 32.09
N LEU A 128 -9.02 -9.28 31.74
CA LEU A 128 -9.04 -10.60 32.37
C LEU A 128 -7.67 -11.28 32.40
N LEU A 129 -7.55 -12.28 33.27
CA LEU A 129 -6.41 -13.21 33.32
C LEU A 129 -6.94 -14.66 33.25
N THR A 130 -6.38 -15.48 32.37
CA THR A 130 -6.79 -16.86 32.12
C THR A 130 -5.61 -17.80 31.87
N THR A 131 -5.79 -19.11 32.08
CA THR A 131 -4.83 -20.17 31.72
C THR A 131 -5.21 -20.91 30.43
N GLY A 132 -5.98 -20.27 29.54
CA GLY A 132 -6.49 -20.86 28.30
C GLY A 132 -7.91 -21.46 28.40
N ASP A 133 -8.48 -21.56 29.61
CA ASP A 133 -9.90 -21.85 29.83
C ASP A 133 -10.64 -20.55 30.22
N PRO A 134 -11.55 -20.03 29.36
CA PRO A 134 -12.34 -18.85 29.67
C PRO A 134 -13.24 -18.99 30.91
N ALA A 135 -13.66 -20.21 31.26
CA ALA A 135 -14.54 -20.47 32.40
C ALA A 135 -13.84 -20.26 33.76
N GLY A 136 -12.51 -20.37 33.79
CA GLY A 136 -11.67 -20.14 34.98
C GLY A 136 -11.05 -18.75 35.06
N ALA A 137 -11.43 -17.81 34.18
CA ALA A 137 -10.79 -16.50 34.10
C ALA A 137 -11.17 -15.57 35.26
N VAL A 138 -10.19 -14.83 35.79
CA VAL A 138 -10.43 -13.70 36.70
C VAL A 138 -10.66 -12.45 35.85
N ARG A 139 -11.80 -11.77 35.99
CA ARG A 139 -12.24 -10.70 35.09
C ARG A 139 -12.71 -9.45 35.84
N CYS A 140 -12.34 -8.29 35.34
CA CYS A 140 -12.83 -7.00 35.81
C CYS A 140 -14.34 -6.86 35.54
N ALA A 141 -15.08 -6.21 36.45
CA ALA A 141 -16.53 -6.03 36.29
C ALA A 141 -16.89 -5.04 35.17
N GLU A 142 -16.10 -3.96 35.08
CA GLU A 142 -16.32 -2.85 34.17
C GLU A 142 -15.49 -3.02 32.89
N PRO A 143 -16.04 -2.69 31.71
CA PRO A 143 -15.27 -2.65 30.48
C PRO A 143 -14.31 -1.45 30.46
N LEU A 144 -13.22 -1.59 29.71
CA LEU A 144 -12.29 -0.51 29.40
C LEU A 144 -12.99 0.53 28.52
N GLN A 145 -12.83 1.80 28.84
CA GLN A 145 -13.30 2.87 27.98
C GLN A 145 -12.38 3.07 26.75
N PRO A 146 -12.94 3.19 25.53
CA PRO A 146 -12.18 3.57 24.34
C PRO A 146 -11.48 4.93 24.47
N ASN A 147 -10.45 5.13 23.65
CA ASN A 147 -9.67 6.37 23.50
C ASN A 147 -9.01 6.86 24.81
N ALA A 148 -8.71 5.94 25.72
CA ALA A 148 -8.00 6.22 26.96
C ALA A 148 -6.88 5.21 27.20
N TRP A 149 -5.75 5.68 27.70
CA TRP A 149 -4.67 4.81 28.16
C TRP A 149 -5.02 4.16 29.51
N TYR A 150 -4.74 2.87 29.59
CA TYR A 150 -4.76 2.08 30.82
C TYR A 150 -3.43 1.40 31.03
N LEU A 151 -3.01 1.29 32.29
CA LEU A 151 -2.14 0.19 32.71
C LEU A 151 -3.04 -1.02 33.03
N VAL A 152 -2.93 -2.07 32.23
CA VAL A 152 -3.61 -3.35 32.47
C VAL A 152 -2.60 -4.35 33.00
N ALA A 153 -2.89 -4.99 34.14
CA ALA A 153 -1.97 -5.91 34.79
C ALA A 153 -2.72 -7.08 35.45
N GLY A 154 -2.14 -8.28 35.38
CA GLY A 154 -2.55 -9.47 36.09
C GLY A 154 -1.45 -9.92 37.05
N THR A 155 -1.76 -10.07 38.33
CA THR A 155 -0.82 -10.51 39.37
C THR A 155 -1.22 -11.89 39.85
N VAL A 156 -0.26 -12.80 40.01
CA VAL A 156 -0.46 -14.15 40.56
C VAL A 156 0.43 -14.31 41.79
N ASP A 157 -0.11 -14.83 42.89
CA ASP A 157 0.61 -15.25 44.10
C ASP A 157 0.04 -16.57 44.61
N GLY A 158 0.67 -17.69 44.22
CA GLY A 158 0.12 -19.02 44.45
C GLY A 158 -1.13 -19.26 43.60
N ASP A 159 -2.27 -19.50 44.25
CA ASP A 159 -3.58 -19.66 43.60
C ASP A 159 -4.40 -18.36 43.57
N ARG A 160 -3.93 -17.30 44.25
CA ARG A 160 -4.57 -15.98 44.24
C ARG A 160 -4.18 -15.23 42.98
N ALA A 161 -5.18 -14.67 42.29
CA ALA A 161 -4.96 -13.80 41.14
C ALA A 161 -5.73 -12.48 41.28
N GLU A 162 -5.13 -11.39 40.82
CA GLU A 162 -5.78 -10.08 40.72
C GLU A 162 -5.59 -9.54 39.31
N VAL A 163 -6.62 -8.88 38.80
CA VAL A 163 -6.58 -8.17 37.52
C VAL A 163 -6.89 -6.71 37.79
N HIS A 164 -6.07 -5.82 37.25
CA HIS A 164 -6.18 -4.38 37.39
C HIS A 164 -6.24 -3.75 36.00
N ALA A 165 -7.13 -2.78 35.84
CA ALA A 165 -7.10 -1.82 34.76
C ALA A 165 -7.09 -0.42 35.39
N ILE A 166 -5.96 0.27 35.32
CA ILE A 166 -5.75 1.57 35.95
C ILE A 166 -5.80 2.63 34.86
N ALA A 167 -6.88 3.42 34.88
CA ALA A 167 -7.09 4.51 33.94
C ALA A 167 -6.07 5.64 34.15
N MET A 168 -5.51 6.16 33.05
CA MET A 168 -4.52 7.22 33.08
C MET A 168 -5.07 8.57 32.63
N ASP A 169 -6.14 8.56 31.84
CA ASP A 169 -6.72 9.74 31.23
C ASP A 169 -8.03 10.17 31.93
N VAL A 170 -8.33 11.46 31.87
CA VAL A 170 -9.49 12.04 32.56
C VAL A 170 -10.79 11.45 32.01
N GLY A 171 -11.68 10.98 32.90
CA GLY A 171 -12.99 10.45 32.54
C GLY A 171 -13.04 8.92 32.38
N ALA A 172 -11.90 8.28 32.18
CA ALA A 172 -11.75 6.83 32.27
C ALA A 172 -11.79 6.35 33.73
N ARG A 173 -12.23 5.10 33.97
CA ARG A 173 -12.39 4.58 35.34
C ARG A 173 -11.48 3.39 35.56
N SER A 174 -10.78 3.40 36.68
CA SER A 174 -10.02 2.24 37.12
C SER A 174 -10.94 1.14 37.65
N THR A 175 -10.60 -0.12 37.40
CA THR A 175 -11.33 -1.29 37.90
C THR A 175 -10.34 -2.39 38.28
N SER A 176 -10.73 -3.24 39.23
CA SER A 176 -9.93 -4.38 39.64
C SER A 176 -10.79 -5.49 40.23
N THR A 177 -10.37 -6.73 40.01
CA THR A 177 -11.02 -7.92 40.57
C THR A 177 -9.97 -8.87 41.15
N THR A 178 -10.29 -9.48 42.29
CA THR A 178 -9.53 -10.61 42.86
C THR A 178 -10.29 -11.91 42.64
N GLY A 179 -9.56 -12.96 42.30
CA GLY A 179 -10.09 -14.31 42.15
C GLY A 179 -9.03 -15.36 42.41
N SER A 180 -9.25 -16.56 41.91
CA SER A 180 -8.28 -17.65 41.95
C SER A 180 -7.97 -18.12 40.55
N LEU A 181 -6.68 -18.37 40.28
CA LEU A 181 -6.17 -18.88 39.03
C LEU A 181 -5.00 -19.80 39.34
N THR A 182 -5.07 -21.05 38.89
CA THR A 182 -3.99 -22.03 39.09
C THR A 182 -3.49 -22.48 37.72
N PRO A 183 -2.23 -22.16 37.34
CA PRO A 183 -1.63 -22.69 36.13
C PRO A 183 -1.63 -24.23 36.14
N SER A 184 -1.94 -24.83 34.99
CA SER A 184 -1.98 -26.29 34.84
C SER A 184 -0.60 -26.97 34.93
N GLY A 185 0.48 -26.19 34.90
CA GLY A 185 1.87 -26.64 34.96
C GLY A 185 2.84 -25.48 35.17
N ALA A 186 4.14 -25.79 35.16
CA ALA A 186 5.18 -24.77 35.19
C ALA A 186 5.21 -23.98 33.87
N LEU A 187 5.23 -22.65 33.96
CA LEU A 187 5.27 -21.81 32.78
C LEU A 187 6.66 -21.79 32.15
N GLY A 188 6.71 -21.80 30.82
CA GLY A 188 7.92 -21.58 30.04
C GLY A 188 8.42 -20.13 30.09
N ARG A 189 9.47 -19.85 29.31
CA ARG A 189 10.07 -18.50 29.16
C ARG A 189 9.47 -17.71 27.99
N GLY A 190 8.61 -18.32 27.18
CA GLY A 190 8.05 -17.68 26.00
C GLY A 190 7.08 -16.57 26.39
N VAL A 191 7.11 -15.48 25.63
CA VAL A 191 6.13 -14.39 25.73
C VAL A 191 5.59 -14.08 24.35
N VAL A 192 4.28 -13.83 24.28
CA VAL A 192 3.60 -13.29 23.10
C VAL A 192 2.86 -12.03 23.52
N VAL A 193 3.07 -10.92 22.81
CA VAL A 193 2.34 -9.65 23.01
C VAL A 193 1.41 -9.46 21.82
N ALA A 194 0.20 -8.95 22.07
CA ALA A 194 -0.86 -8.79 21.07
C ALA A 194 -1.32 -10.10 20.40
N GLY A 195 -1.09 -11.23 21.10
CA GLY A 195 -1.45 -12.57 20.67
C GLY A 195 -1.20 -13.58 21.79
N ALA A 196 -1.56 -14.84 21.55
CA ALA A 196 -1.42 -15.94 22.49
C ALA A 196 -0.89 -17.20 21.77
N PHE A 197 -0.47 -18.19 22.57
CA PHE A 197 -0.12 -19.52 22.07
C PHE A 197 -1.38 -20.27 21.59
N PRO A 198 -1.24 -21.18 20.59
CA PRO A 198 -0.01 -21.49 19.86
C PRO A 198 0.38 -20.41 18.84
N ILE A 199 1.67 -20.36 18.53
CA ILE A 199 2.22 -19.44 17.51
C ILE A 199 2.93 -20.21 16.39
N VAL A 200 2.91 -19.63 15.19
CA VAL A 200 3.73 -20.07 14.05
C VAL A 200 4.46 -18.84 13.53
N THR A 201 5.78 -18.96 13.33
CA THR A 201 6.62 -17.83 12.94
C THR A 201 7.62 -18.22 11.87
N HIS A 202 7.88 -17.32 10.93
CA HIS A 202 8.83 -17.52 9.84
C HIS A 202 9.69 -16.27 9.62
N GLY A 203 10.96 -16.49 9.26
CA GLY A 203 11.88 -15.45 8.82
C GLY A 203 12.59 -14.62 9.91
N THR A 204 13.64 -13.91 9.48
CA THR A 204 14.46 -12.98 10.26
C THR A 204 14.59 -11.65 9.48
N GLY A 205 14.52 -10.49 10.12
CA GLY A 205 14.46 -9.17 9.45
C GLY A 205 13.16 -8.39 9.69
N ILE A 206 13.00 -7.22 9.07
CA ILE A 206 11.88 -6.32 9.37
C ILE A 206 10.53 -6.91 8.92
N ALA A 207 10.47 -7.51 7.73
CA ALA A 207 9.27 -8.15 7.17
C ALA A 207 9.08 -9.61 7.63
N ALA A 208 9.19 -9.88 8.94
CA ALA A 208 8.88 -11.20 9.51
C ALA A 208 7.37 -11.45 9.49
N HIS A 209 6.96 -12.71 9.32
CA HIS A 209 5.54 -13.05 9.26
C HIS A 209 5.20 -14.28 10.09
N GLY A 210 3.94 -14.41 10.48
CA GLY A 210 3.47 -15.51 11.32
C GLY A 210 2.01 -15.39 11.73
N ARG A 211 1.57 -16.25 12.64
CA ARG A 211 0.25 -16.14 13.28
C ARG A 211 0.34 -16.47 14.76
N ALA A 212 -0.49 -15.82 15.54
CA ALA A 212 -0.73 -16.10 16.94
C ALA A 212 -2.23 -16.28 17.18
N ALA A 213 -2.60 -17.03 18.21
CA ALA A 213 -3.99 -17.10 18.64
C ALA A 213 -4.46 -15.77 19.27
N ALA A 214 -5.77 -15.50 19.28
CA ALA A 214 -6.38 -14.38 20.00
C ALA A 214 -5.72 -13.01 19.75
N SER A 215 -5.53 -12.65 18.47
CA SER A 215 -4.91 -11.38 18.05
C SER A 215 -5.58 -10.15 18.68
N LEU A 216 -4.76 -9.14 18.97
CA LEU A 216 -5.21 -7.86 19.51
C LEU A 216 -5.34 -6.80 18.42
N THR A 217 -6.34 -5.94 18.58
CA THR A 217 -6.42 -4.65 17.87
C THR A 217 -6.39 -3.54 18.91
N ALA A 218 -5.20 -2.99 19.17
CA ALA A 218 -4.98 -1.91 20.13
C ALA A 218 -3.54 -1.36 20.03
N ALA A 219 -3.35 -0.13 20.52
CA ALA A 219 -2.03 0.38 20.84
C ALA A 219 -1.55 -0.23 22.16
N VAL A 220 -0.31 -0.73 22.16
CA VAL A 220 0.36 -1.29 23.33
C VAL A 220 1.67 -0.54 23.54
N SER A 221 2.02 -0.27 24.80
CA SER A 221 3.30 0.32 25.20
C SER A 221 3.85 -0.44 26.40
N TRP A 222 5.17 -0.63 26.42
CA TRP A 222 5.92 -1.29 27.49
C TRP A 222 5.25 -2.56 28.05
N PRO A 223 5.01 -3.61 27.24
CA PRO A 223 4.60 -4.92 27.76
C PRO A 223 5.70 -5.50 28.66
N PHE A 224 5.31 -6.11 29.78
CA PHE A 224 6.25 -6.61 30.79
C PHE A 224 5.77 -7.83 31.57
N VAL A 225 6.76 -8.51 32.17
CA VAL A 225 6.59 -9.56 33.18
C VAL A 225 7.55 -9.27 34.33
N ALA A 226 7.06 -9.28 35.58
CA ALA A 226 7.84 -9.05 36.79
C ALA A 226 7.84 -10.28 37.71
N SER A 227 8.90 -10.44 38.51
CA SER A 227 9.18 -11.65 39.31
C SER A 227 8.36 -11.81 40.59
N THR A 228 7.45 -10.87 40.87
CA THR A 228 6.58 -10.87 42.05
C THR A 228 5.15 -10.42 41.71
N ALA A 229 4.22 -10.68 42.61
CA ALA A 229 2.88 -10.08 42.56
C ALA A 229 2.96 -8.61 43.02
N VAL A 230 2.82 -7.68 42.08
CA VAL A 230 2.95 -6.23 42.31
C VAL A 230 1.62 -5.68 42.79
N GLY A 231 1.59 -5.08 43.98
CA GLY A 231 0.34 -4.56 44.57
C GLY A 231 -0.23 -3.34 43.84
N ALA A 232 -1.53 -3.10 44.02
CA ALA A 232 -2.27 -2.03 43.35
C ALA A 232 -1.72 -0.61 43.53
N GLU A 233 -1.12 -0.28 44.69
CA GLU A 233 -0.52 1.04 44.93
C GLU A 233 0.71 1.29 44.03
N GLN A 234 1.55 0.27 43.87
CA GLN A 234 2.72 0.34 43.02
C GLN A 234 2.32 0.40 41.54
N LEU A 235 1.29 -0.35 41.13
CA LEU A 235 0.72 -0.25 39.79
C LEU A 235 0.12 1.14 39.53
N ARG A 236 -0.53 1.79 40.52
CA ARG A 236 -0.98 3.18 40.36
C ARG A 236 0.18 4.15 40.19
N THR A 237 1.26 3.97 40.97
CA THR A 237 2.49 4.78 40.82
C THR A 237 3.07 4.64 39.41
N LEU A 238 3.09 3.41 38.87
CA LEU A 238 3.54 3.12 37.52
C LEU A 238 2.68 3.86 36.47
N ALA A 239 1.35 3.80 36.61
CA ALA A 239 0.40 4.49 35.75
C ALA A 239 0.55 6.03 35.84
N GLU A 240 0.72 6.60 37.03
CA GLU A 240 0.89 8.04 37.24
C GLU A 240 2.20 8.58 36.65
N ARG A 241 3.28 7.80 36.76
CA ARG A 241 4.59 8.20 36.22
C ARG A 241 4.72 8.02 34.72
N ARG A 242 3.87 7.17 34.11
CA ARG A 242 3.89 6.88 32.67
C ARG A 242 5.28 6.43 32.20
N SER A 243 5.90 5.52 32.95
CA SER A 243 7.25 5.00 32.68
C SER A 243 7.36 3.56 33.15
N LEU A 244 8.20 2.73 32.55
CA LEU A 244 8.48 1.36 33.03
C LEU A 244 9.98 1.18 33.33
N ASP A 245 10.30 0.90 34.59
CA ASP A 245 11.64 0.46 35.01
C ASP A 245 11.54 -0.31 36.35
N ALA A 246 12.61 -1.02 36.73
CA ALA A 246 12.66 -1.85 37.94
C ALA A 246 12.41 -1.05 39.24
N THR A 247 12.80 0.22 39.28
CA THR A 247 12.59 1.12 40.42
C THR A 247 11.12 1.54 40.50
N THR A 248 10.53 1.91 39.37
CA THR A 248 9.15 2.37 39.29
C THR A 248 8.14 1.24 39.50
N ILE A 249 8.45 0.00 39.08
CA ILE A 249 7.61 -1.16 39.36
C ILE A 249 7.90 -1.78 40.75
N GLY A 250 9.03 -1.45 41.37
CA GLY A 250 9.42 -1.99 42.68
C GLY A 250 9.70 -3.50 42.67
N ALA A 251 10.03 -4.06 41.51
CA ALA A 251 10.26 -5.48 41.30
C ALA A 251 11.30 -5.72 40.19
N GLU A 252 11.92 -6.89 40.21
CA GLU A 252 12.75 -7.35 39.09
C GLU A 252 11.87 -7.67 37.88
N LEU A 253 12.24 -7.14 36.72
CA LEU A 253 11.61 -7.45 35.45
C LEU A 253 12.21 -8.76 34.91
N LEU A 254 11.36 -9.74 34.64
CA LEU A 254 11.74 -10.99 33.96
C LEU A 254 11.80 -10.80 32.45
N GLY A 255 11.08 -9.82 31.91
CA GLY A 255 11.09 -9.41 30.50
C GLY A 255 10.26 -8.14 30.37
N ALA A 256 10.71 -7.22 29.53
CA ALA A 256 10.00 -5.96 29.27
C ALA A 256 10.50 -5.39 27.95
N TRP A 257 9.61 -4.87 27.09
CA TRP A 257 10.00 -4.42 25.76
C TRP A 257 9.61 -2.98 25.50
N ASP A 258 10.57 -2.18 25.00
CA ASP A 258 10.29 -0.86 24.44
C ASP A 258 9.96 -1.00 22.95
N LEU A 259 8.77 -0.52 22.57
CA LEU A 259 8.28 -0.61 21.20
C LEU A 259 8.67 0.61 20.35
N TYR A 260 9.42 1.57 20.91
CA TYR A 260 10.05 2.64 20.13
C TYR A 260 10.90 2.08 18.97
N PRO A 261 10.68 2.51 17.71
CA PRO A 261 11.49 2.10 16.58
C PRO A 261 12.85 2.78 16.55
N ALA A 262 13.93 2.01 16.53
CA ALA A 262 15.25 2.54 16.20
C ALA A 262 15.31 2.83 14.69
N HIS A 263 15.82 4.00 14.30
CA HIS A 263 15.88 4.41 12.89
C HIS A 263 16.63 3.38 12.03
N GLY A 264 15.91 2.71 11.11
CA GLY A 264 16.46 1.73 10.17
C GLY A 264 16.56 0.29 10.67
N GLU A 265 16.11 -0.01 11.90
CA GLU A 265 16.11 -1.37 12.49
C GLU A 265 14.76 -1.67 13.17
N ASP A 266 13.84 -2.31 12.45
CA ASP A 266 12.42 -2.33 12.85
C ASP A 266 11.75 -3.69 13.06
N GLY A 267 12.52 -4.77 12.94
CA GLY A 267 12.02 -6.12 13.23
C GLY A 267 12.10 -6.52 14.70
N SER A 268 12.56 -5.62 15.59
CA SER A 268 12.84 -5.93 16.98
C SER A 268 12.47 -4.80 17.94
N ALA A 269 12.15 -5.21 19.17
CA ALA A 269 11.86 -4.32 20.30
C ALA A 269 12.94 -4.48 21.37
N ALA A 270 13.51 -3.39 21.85
CA ALA A 270 14.58 -3.44 22.83
C ALA A 270 14.07 -4.03 24.15
N ASP A 271 14.84 -4.95 24.74
CA ASP A 271 14.51 -5.50 26.05
C ASP A 271 15.04 -4.59 27.17
N LEU A 272 14.17 -4.26 28.13
CA LEU A 272 14.44 -3.39 29.27
C LEU A 272 14.81 -4.17 30.54
N ALA A 273 14.74 -5.50 30.50
CA ALA A 273 15.04 -6.41 31.61
C ALA A 273 16.48 -6.97 31.57
N GLY A 274 17.26 -6.66 30.54
CA GLY A 274 18.62 -7.19 30.33
C GLY A 274 18.66 -8.56 29.65
N GLY A 275 17.56 -8.95 28.99
CA GLY A 275 17.39 -10.16 28.19
C GLY A 275 17.63 -9.94 26.68
N ALA A 276 16.99 -10.78 25.87
CA ALA A 276 17.07 -10.69 24.41
C ALA A 276 15.97 -9.77 23.85
N PRO A 277 16.23 -9.01 22.78
CA PRO A 277 15.21 -8.21 22.11
C PRO A 277 13.99 -9.04 21.71
N GLY A 278 12.81 -8.43 21.81
CA GLY A 278 11.57 -8.98 21.27
C GLY A 278 11.58 -8.92 19.74
N ARG A 279 10.78 -9.76 19.11
CA ARG A 279 10.69 -9.91 17.66
C ARG A 279 9.27 -9.61 17.19
N LEU A 280 9.12 -8.67 16.25
CA LEU A 280 7.82 -8.27 15.70
C LEU A 280 7.49 -9.08 14.44
N TYR A 281 6.21 -9.39 14.24
CA TYR A 281 5.69 -10.15 13.12
C TYR A 281 4.50 -9.43 12.49
N ASN A 282 4.38 -9.54 11.16
CA ASN A 282 3.34 -8.93 10.31
C ASN A 282 3.31 -7.39 10.31
N LEU A 283 4.37 -6.71 10.77
CA LEU A 283 4.50 -5.25 10.76
C LEU A 283 3.37 -4.50 11.49
N PRO A 284 3.22 -4.66 12.82
CA PRO A 284 2.38 -3.73 13.57
C PRO A 284 2.88 -2.29 13.39
N THR A 285 1.96 -1.33 13.42
CA THR A 285 2.29 0.09 13.17
C THR A 285 3.13 0.64 14.32
N ARG A 286 4.40 0.95 14.07
CA ARG A 286 5.30 1.63 15.01
C ARG A 286 5.34 3.14 14.75
N ALA A 287 6.19 3.86 15.49
CA ALA A 287 6.19 5.31 15.53
C ALA A 287 4.83 5.85 16.00
N VAL A 288 4.25 5.17 17.00
CA VAL A 288 2.97 5.52 17.61
C VAL A 288 3.25 6.20 18.96
N PRO A 289 2.59 7.33 19.26
CA PRO A 289 2.71 7.99 20.56
C PRO A 289 2.40 7.05 21.72
N GLY A 290 3.29 7.02 22.72
CA GLY A 290 3.11 6.31 23.97
C GLY A 290 2.22 7.05 24.97
N PRO A 291 1.98 6.46 26.16
CA PRO A 291 1.18 7.10 27.20
C PRO A 291 1.77 8.42 27.70
N ASN A 292 3.08 8.63 27.59
CA ASN A 292 3.79 9.84 28.04
C ASN A 292 3.90 10.95 26.99
N TRP A 293 3.28 10.81 25.81
CA TRP A 293 3.38 11.80 24.75
C TRP A 293 2.85 13.18 25.16
N GLN A 294 3.73 14.18 25.07
CA GLN A 294 3.48 15.56 25.50
C GLN A 294 2.80 16.40 24.41
N ARG A 295 2.72 15.87 23.18
CA ARG A 295 2.04 16.52 22.04
C ARG A 295 2.74 17.80 21.55
N LEU A 296 4.03 17.93 21.82
CA LEU A 296 4.84 19.07 21.39
C LEU A 296 5.49 18.87 20.02
N THR A 297 5.70 17.61 19.62
CA THR A 297 6.14 17.23 18.27
C THR A 297 5.23 16.13 17.73
N THR A 298 5.13 16.08 16.40
CA THR A 298 4.46 14.98 15.67
C THR A 298 5.45 14.04 14.98
N ARG A 299 6.74 14.16 15.30
CA ARG A 299 7.81 13.36 14.71
C ARG A 299 8.45 12.48 15.78
N PHE A 300 8.35 11.17 15.60
CA PHE A 300 8.93 10.19 16.53
C PHE A 300 10.45 10.30 16.66
N THR A 301 11.12 10.82 15.63
CA THR A 301 12.58 11.04 15.62
C THR A 301 13.02 12.20 16.50
N GLU A 302 12.11 13.11 16.87
CA GLU A 302 12.41 14.29 17.70
C GLU A 302 12.14 14.05 19.19
N ALA A 303 11.30 13.07 19.55
CA ALA A 303 10.99 12.72 20.93
C ALA A 303 10.92 11.20 21.15
N PRO A 304 12.04 10.46 21.05
CA PRO A 304 12.06 9.00 21.14
C PRO A 304 11.31 8.41 22.34
N ASP A 305 11.55 9.00 23.52
CA ASP A 305 10.96 8.54 24.79
C ASP A 305 9.42 8.65 24.81
N GLU A 306 8.82 9.47 23.94
CA GLU A 306 7.38 9.68 23.86
C GLU A 306 6.65 8.76 22.85
N TYR A 307 7.41 7.90 22.15
CA TYR A 307 6.93 7.07 21.04
C TYR A 307 7.15 5.57 21.32
N SER A 308 6.95 5.18 22.57
CA SER A 308 7.17 3.82 23.09
C SER A 308 6.09 2.79 22.70
N ALA A 309 5.12 3.18 21.87
CA ALA A 309 4.00 2.32 21.51
C ALA A 309 4.11 1.75 20.09
N ALA A 310 3.44 0.61 19.90
CA ALA A 310 3.06 0.11 18.59
C ALA A 310 1.55 -0.19 18.58
N HIS A 311 0.90 0.06 17.45
CA HIS A 311 -0.48 -0.32 17.20
C HIS A 311 -0.51 -1.66 16.46
N PHE A 312 -1.06 -2.67 17.13
CA PHE A 312 -1.25 -4.00 16.56
C PHE A 312 -2.67 -4.10 16.01
N HIS A 313 -2.83 -4.69 14.83
CA HIS A 313 -4.15 -5.03 14.29
C HIS A 313 -4.20 -6.51 13.91
N GLU A 314 -5.34 -7.14 14.12
CA GLU A 314 -5.58 -8.52 13.67
C GLU A 314 -5.56 -8.71 12.14
N THR A 315 -5.56 -7.61 11.39
CA THR A 315 -5.56 -7.55 9.92
C THR A 315 -4.20 -7.20 9.33
N ASP A 316 -3.18 -6.95 10.18
CA ASP A 316 -1.82 -6.70 9.70
C ASP A 316 -1.30 -7.92 8.92
N VAL A 317 -0.69 -7.66 7.75
CA VAL A 317 -0.12 -8.68 6.87
C VAL A 317 1.10 -8.11 6.15
N VAL A 318 2.19 -8.88 6.16
CA VAL A 318 3.40 -8.56 5.38
C VAL A 318 3.73 -9.66 4.37
N ASP A 319 3.30 -10.88 4.64
CA ASP A 319 3.42 -12.04 3.76
C ASP A 319 2.26 -12.96 4.12
N ALA A 320 1.49 -13.41 3.13
CA ALA A 320 0.39 -14.33 3.34
C ALA A 320 0.88 -15.65 3.97
N GLY A 321 2.16 -15.99 3.88
CA GLY A 321 2.75 -17.12 4.60
C GLY A 321 2.41 -18.48 4.01
N TRP A 322 1.99 -18.50 2.74
CA TRP A 322 1.72 -19.73 2.02
C TRP A 322 3.02 -20.49 1.76
N SER A 323 2.93 -21.80 1.76
CA SER A 323 4.03 -22.66 1.31
C SER A 323 4.26 -22.48 -0.19
N GLU A 324 5.53 -22.37 -0.56
CA GLU A 324 5.95 -22.30 -1.96
C GLU A 324 5.40 -23.52 -2.72
N THR A 325 4.63 -23.26 -3.78
CA THR A 325 4.03 -24.31 -4.61
C THR A 325 4.99 -24.74 -5.71
N PHE A 326 5.72 -23.77 -6.24
CA PHE A 326 6.63 -23.92 -7.37
C PHE A 326 7.70 -22.81 -7.35
N SER A 327 8.91 -23.15 -7.79
CA SER A 327 9.94 -22.21 -8.17
C SER A 327 10.61 -22.65 -9.47
N GLY A 328 10.97 -21.70 -10.32
CA GLY A 328 11.59 -21.98 -11.61
C GLY A 328 12.31 -20.75 -12.17
N ALA A 329 13.41 -20.97 -12.90
CA ALA A 329 14.13 -19.88 -13.55
C ALA A 329 13.37 -19.38 -14.78
N LEU A 330 13.27 -18.07 -14.95
CA LEU A 330 12.84 -17.46 -16.22
C LEU A 330 13.86 -17.76 -17.32
N PRO A 331 13.46 -17.83 -18.60
CA PRO A 331 14.41 -17.94 -19.70
C PRO A 331 15.46 -16.82 -19.64
N ALA A 332 16.74 -17.16 -19.84
CA ALA A 332 17.85 -16.21 -19.72
C ALA A 332 17.89 -15.17 -20.85
N ASP A 333 17.22 -15.45 -21.96
CA ASP A 333 17.06 -14.59 -23.14
C ASP A 333 15.66 -13.98 -23.23
N LEU A 334 14.86 -14.06 -22.15
CA LEU A 334 13.51 -13.52 -22.12
C LEU A 334 13.55 -12.00 -22.39
N PRO A 335 12.89 -11.50 -23.46
CA PRO A 335 12.85 -10.07 -23.73
C PRO A 335 12.17 -9.28 -22.62
N SER A 336 12.49 -7.99 -22.53
CA SER A 336 11.74 -7.11 -21.63
C SER A 336 10.28 -6.96 -22.08
N GLY A 337 9.37 -6.95 -21.11
CA GLY A 337 7.93 -6.85 -21.35
C GLY A 337 7.07 -7.19 -20.14
N ALA A 338 5.75 -7.21 -20.38
CA ALA A 338 4.74 -7.65 -19.43
C ALA A 338 4.46 -9.15 -19.61
N TYR A 339 4.51 -9.89 -18.50
CA TYR A 339 4.33 -11.34 -18.48
C TYR A 339 3.36 -11.74 -17.36
N ALA A 340 2.89 -12.98 -17.39
CA ALA A 340 2.21 -13.58 -16.26
C ALA A 340 2.58 -15.06 -16.10
N VAL A 341 2.58 -15.53 -14.86
CA VAL A 341 2.45 -16.96 -14.59
C VAL A 341 0.97 -17.31 -14.71
N ARG A 342 0.64 -18.18 -15.66
CA ARG A 342 -0.71 -18.70 -15.84
C ARG A 342 -0.87 -19.96 -15.01
N VAL A 343 -1.81 -19.94 -14.08
CA VAL A 343 -2.17 -21.06 -13.21
C VAL A 343 -3.57 -21.54 -13.59
N ALA A 344 -3.69 -22.74 -14.13
CA ALA A 344 -4.96 -23.26 -14.63
C ALA A 344 -5.31 -24.61 -14.00
N THR A 345 -6.50 -24.71 -13.40
CA THR A 345 -7.12 -25.99 -13.03
C THR A 345 -8.10 -26.42 -14.13
N GLY A 346 -8.80 -27.54 -13.92
CA GLY A 346 -9.87 -27.95 -14.84
C GLY A 346 -11.10 -27.02 -14.83
N ARG A 347 -11.16 -26.03 -13.93
CA ARG A 347 -12.32 -25.16 -13.69
C ARG A 347 -12.00 -23.67 -13.76
N GLU A 348 -10.83 -23.27 -13.27
CA GLU A 348 -10.44 -21.87 -13.10
C GLU A 348 -9.07 -21.61 -13.69
N VAL A 349 -8.83 -20.35 -14.05
CA VAL A 349 -7.53 -19.85 -14.49
C VAL A 349 -7.26 -18.55 -13.75
N ASP A 350 -6.06 -18.42 -13.19
CA ASP A 350 -5.53 -17.20 -12.60
C ASP A 350 -4.26 -16.80 -13.36
N PHE A 351 -4.05 -15.50 -13.50
CA PHE A 351 -2.86 -14.93 -14.12
C PHE A 351 -2.18 -14.03 -13.11
N VAL A 352 -0.95 -14.35 -12.74
CA VAL A 352 -0.14 -13.52 -11.84
C VAL A 352 0.80 -12.67 -12.69
N PRO A 353 0.47 -11.39 -12.96
CA PRO A 353 1.29 -10.55 -13.80
C PRO A 353 2.57 -10.11 -13.09
N PHE A 354 3.61 -9.92 -13.88
CA PHE A 354 4.89 -9.35 -13.48
C PHE A 354 5.58 -8.71 -14.69
N VAL A 355 6.59 -7.87 -14.41
CA VAL A 355 7.42 -7.25 -15.45
C VAL A 355 8.76 -7.97 -15.55
N VAL A 356 9.25 -8.14 -16.77
CA VAL A 356 10.65 -8.51 -17.03
C VAL A 356 11.39 -7.25 -17.43
N ALA A 357 12.20 -6.72 -16.52
CA ALA A 357 13.04 -5.55 -16.77
C ALA A 357 14.33 -5.98 -17.49
N PRO A 358 14.92 -5.16 -18.36
CA PRO A 358 16.20 -5.53 -18.96
C PRO A 358 17.33 -5.34 -17.94
N ALA A 359 18.19 -6.35 -17.80
CA ALA A 359 19.26 -6.36 -16.80
C ALA A 359 20.21 -5.14 -16.94
N PRO A 360 20.81 -4.63 -15.84
CA PRO A 360 21.83 -3.59 -15.91
C PRO A 360 22.93 -3.92 -16.92
N GLY A 361 23.20 -3.00 -17.84
CA GLY A 361 24.21 -3.16 -18.89
C GLY A 361 23.75 -3.94 -20.13
N SER A 362 22.51 -4.42 -20.19
CA SER A 362 21.96 -5.01 -21.41
C SER A 362 21.74 -3.95 -22.50
N ALA A 363 21.58 -4.40 -23.75
CA ALA A 363 21.08 -3.55 -24.82
C ALA A 363 19.71 -2.95 -24.41
N ARG A 364 19.51 -1.68 -24.75
CA ARG A 364 18.28 -0.92 -24.48
C ARG A 364 17.58 -0.60 -25.78
N LYS A 365 16.26 -0.64 -25.76
CA LYS A 365 15.45 -0.03 -26.82
C LYS A 365 15.44 1.49 -26.67
N PRO A 366 14.95 2.24 -27.66
CA PRO A 366 14.90 3.71 -27.58
C PRO A 366 13.96 4.23 -26.47
N VAL A 367 12.89 3.49 -26.20
CA VAL A 367 11.81 3.85 -25.28
C VAL A 367 11.75 2.87 -24.11
N VAL A 368 11.38 3.36 -22.93
CA VAL A 368 10.99 2.52 -21.78
C VAL A 368 9.67 3.01 -21.17
N VAL A 369 8.82 2.07 -20.77
CA VAL A 369 7.60 2.33 -20.00
C VAL A 369 7.82 1.94 -18.54
N VAL A 370 7.46 2.83 -17.61
CA VAL A 370 7.50 2.59 -16.17
C VAL A 370 6.12 2.23 -15.66
N ILE A 371 5.99 1.00 -15.17
CA ILE A 371 4.78 0.45 -14.55
C ILE A 371 4.75 0.84 -13.05
N PRO A 372 3.70 1.51 -12.56
CA PRO A 372 3.66 2.07 -11.21
C PRO A 372 3.23 1.02 -10.16
N THR A 373 4.11 0.07 -9.84
CA THR A 373 3.82 -1.01 -8.89
C THR A 373 3.60 -0.54 -7.47
N PHE A 374 4.14 0.62 -7.07
CA PHE A 374 3.87 1.18 -5.74
C PHE A 374 2.42 1.62 -5.64
N THR A 375 1.87 2.21 -6.71
CA THR A 375 0.43 2.48 -6.80
C THR A 375 -0.37 1.19 -6.71
N TYR A 376 0.06 0.11 -7.38
CA TYR A 376 -0.68 -1.16 -7.33
C TYR A 376 -0.74 -1.72 -5.92
N LEU A 377 0.36 -1.64 -5.17
CA LEU A 377 0.38 -2.05 -3.76
C LEU A 377 -0.52 -1.15 -2.91
N SER A 378 -0.55 0.16 -3.16
CA SER A 378 -1.42 1.07 -2.41
C SER A 378 -2.91 0.82 -2.64
N TYR A 379 -3.32 0.41 -3.84
CA TYR A 379 -4.69 0.03 -4.18
C TYR A 379 -5.00 -1.47 -4.00
N ALA A 380 -4.03 -2.28 -3.60
CA ALA A 380 -4.15 -3.74 -3.60
C ALA A 380 -5.33 -4.22 -2.76
N ASN A 381 -6.32 -4.84 -3.42
CA ASN A 381 -7.57 -5.34 -2.83
C ASN A 381 -8.40 -4.25 -2.13
N GLU A 382 -8.49 -3.05 -2.73
CA GLU A 382 -9.34 -1.99 -2.20
C GLU A 382 -10.82 -2.35 -2.26
N SER A 383 -11.56 -1.90 -1.24
CA SER A 383 -12.98 -2.18 -1.05
C SER A 383 -13.81 -0.90 -0.90
N LEU A 384 -13.37 0.21 -1.52
CA LEU A 384 -13.99 1.53 -1.36
C LEU A 384 -15.48 1.55 -1.75
N PHE A 385 -15.92 0.62 -2.60
CA PHE A 385 -17.32 0.43 -2.96
C PHE A 385 -18.23 0.07 -1.77
N GLU A 386 -17.71 -0.46 -0.65
CA GLU A 386 -18.54 -0.77 0.53
C GLU A 386 -19.07 0.49 1.24
N GLY A 387 -18.44 1.65 1.02
CA GLY A 387 -18.81 2.92 1.66
C GLY A 387 -19.16 4.06 0.71
N MET A 388 -19.03 3.87 -0.61
CA MET A 388 -19.20 4.94 -1.59
C MET A 388 -20.66 5.16 -2.00
N ASP A 389 -21.08 6.42 -2.09
CA ASP A 389 -22.40 6.80 -2.59
C ASP A 389 -22.47 6.55 -4.11
N PRO A 390 -23.43 5.74 -4.62
CA PRO A 390 -23.54 5.46 -6.06
C PRO A 390 -23.73 6.71 -6.95
N SER A 391 -24.13 7.85 -6.39
CA SER A 391 -24.28 9.10 -7.14
C SER A 391 -22.95 9.69 -7.65
N VAL A 392 -21.80 9.23 -7.15
CA VAL A 392 -20.48 9.72 -7.61
C VAL A 392 -20.21 9.42 -9.09
N THR A 393 -20.82 8.37 -9.63
CA THR A 393 -20.71 7.99 -11.06
C THR A 393 -21.69 8.77 -11.94
N GLY A 394 -22.40 9.74 -11.38
CA GLY A 394 -23.38 10.57 -12.08
C GLY A 394 -24.53 9.74 -12.65
N HIS A 395 -24.45 9.42 -13.95
CA HIS A 395 -25.49 8.68 -14.68
C HIS A 395 -25.09 7.24 -15.04
N PHE A 396 -23.84 6.84 -14.77
CA PHE A 396 -23.38 5.48 -15.05
C PHE A 396 -23.87 4.50 -13.98
N THR A 397 -24.46 3.38 -14.41
CA THR A 397 -24.81 2.26 -13.52
C THR A 397 -23.72 1.22 -13.57
N ILE A 398 -22.75 1.33 -12.65
CA ILE A 398 -21.60 0.44 -12.53
C ILE A 398 -21.51 0.00 -11.06
N GLY A 399 -20.95 -1.18 -10.80
CA GLY A 399 -20.80 -1.73 -9.46
C GLY A 399 -19.70 -2.79 -9.40
N PRO A 400 -19.45 -3.35 -8.21
CA PRO A 400 -18.39 -4.33 -8.01
C PRO A 400 -18.65 -5.59 -8.84
N ASN A 401 -17.59 -6.12 -9.45
CA ASN A 401 -17.61 -7.38 -10.17
C ASN A 401 -17.20 -8.56 -9.28
N ASP A 402 -17.15 -9.78 -9.85
CA ASP A 402 -16.81 -10.99 -9.10
C ASP A 402 -15.41 -10.93 -8.48
N ALA A 403 -14.42 -10.30 -9.13
CA ALA A 403 -13.09 -10.11 -8.56
C ALA A 403 -13.12 -9.13 -7.38
N ASP A 404 -13.85 -8.02 -7.50
CA ASP A 404 -14.03 -7.08 -6.38
C ASP A 404 -14.69 -7.77 -5.17
N LEU A 405 -15.70 -8.60 -5.41
CA LEU A 405 -16.41 -9.30 -4.32
C LEU A 405 -15.63 -10.51 -3.76
N ALA A 406 -14.63 -11.03 -4.47
CA ALA A 406 -13.89 -12.23 -4.08
C ALA A 406 -13.06 -12.05 -2.79
N HIS A 407 -12.57 -10.84 -2.53
CA HIS A 407 -11.70 -10.55 -1.39
C HIS A 407 -12.45 -10.01 -0.17
N VAL A 408 -13.66 -9.47 -0.36
CA VAL A 408 -14.46 -8.86 0.72
C VAL A 408 -14.75 -9.85 1.83
N GLY A 409 -14.44 -9.45 3.07
CA GLY A 409 -14.60 -10.28 4.26
C GLY A 409 -13.63 -11.46 4.36
N ASN A 410 -12.69 -11.62 3.42
CA ASN A 410 -11.70 -12.68 3.42
C ASN A 410 -10.31 -12.13 3.76
N ARG A 411 -9.88 -12.36 5.01
CA ARG A 411 -8.58 -11.91 5.52
C ARG A 411 -7.39 -12.37 4.68
N THR A 412 -7.53 -13.47 3.93
CA THR A 412 -6.48 -14.04 3.05
C THR A 412 -5.86 -13.02 2.10
N PHE A 413 -6.65 -12.02 1.69
CA PHE A 413 -6.23 -10.98 0.76
C PHE A 413 -5.58 -9.78 1.44
N GLY A 414 -5.72 -9.62 2.75
CA GLY A 414 -5.34 -8.39 3.47
C GLY A 414 -6.17 -7.17 3.04
N LEU A 415 -5.77 -5.99 3.53
CA LEU A 415 -6.44 -4.71 3.25
C LEU A 415 -5.62 -3.84 2.29
N SER A 416 -6.26 -2.89 1.62
CA SER A 416 -5.63 -1.83 0.84
C SER A 416 -5.20 -0.65 1.71
N GLN A 417 -4.23 0.16 1.25
CA GLN A 417 -3.89 1.44 1.91
C GLN A 417 -4.96 2.53 1.70
N TYR A 418 -6.04 2.21 0.98
CA TYR A 418 -7.27 2.99 0.94
C TYR A 418 -8.29 2.58 2.02
N ASP A 419 -8.13 1.40 2.62
CA ASP A 419 -9.05 0.92 3.66
C ASP A 419 -8.62 1.37 5.06
N THR A 420 -9.49 1.09 6.02
CA THR A 420 -9.18 1.19 7.45
C THR A 420 -9.23 -0.18 8.10
N HIS A 421 -8.36 -0.41 9.08
CA HIS A 421 -8.49 -1.49 10.04
C HIS A 421 -9.84 -1.40 10.80
N PRO A 422 -10.31 -2.49 11.45
CA PRO A 422 -11.62 -2.52 12.11
C PRO A 422 -11.85 -1.47 13.21
N ASP A 423 -10.78 -0.89 13.78
CA ASP A 423 -10.82 0.18 14.78
C ASP A 423 -10.74 1.60 14.16
N GLY A 424 -10.80 1.70 12.83
CA GLY A 424 -10.77 2.95 12.07
C GLY A 424 -9.37 3.51 11.81
N HIS A 425 -8.30 2.79 12.17
CA HIS A 425 -6.95 3.16 11.78
C HIS A 425 -6.74 2.97 10.28
N GLY A 426 -6.07 3.92 9.63
CA GLY A 426 -5.65 3.75 8.24
C GLY A 426 -4.63 2.63 8.08
N VAL A 427 -4.74 1.86 6.99
CA VAL A 427 -3.75 0.82 6.65
C VAL A 427 -2.51 1.50 6.07
N VAL A 428 -1.38 1.40 6.79
CA VAL A 428 -0.14 2.12 6.43
C VAL A 428 0.85 1.27 5.63
N TYR A 429 0.76 -0.05 5.67
CA TYR A 429 1.65 -0.97 4.95
C TYR A 429 0.90 -1.78 3.90
N SER A 430 1.54 -2.06 2.77
CA SER A 430 1.04 -3.02 1.78
C SER A 430 2.20 -3.81 1.18
N SER A 431 1.97 -5.11 0.98
CA SER A 431 2.98 -6.07 0.52
C SER A 431 2.59 -6.70 -0.81
N ALA A 432 3.61 -7.02 -1.62
CA ALA A 432 3.48 -7.84 -2.82
C ALA A 432 3.29 -9.34 -2.52
N ALA A 433 3.71 -9.82 -1.34
CA ALA A 433 3.65 -11.24 -0.97
C ALA A 433 2.27 -11.68 -0.46
N ARG A 434 1.23 -11.35 -1.21
CA ARG A 434 -0.15 -11.77 -0.97
C ARG A 434 -0.92 -11.80 -2.29
N PRO A 435 -2.07 -12.48 -2.37
CA PRO A 435 -2.92 -12.36 -3.54
C PRO A 435 -3.51 -10.96 -3.72
N ILE A 436 -3.40 -10.39 -4.93
CA ILE A 436 -3.91 -9.03 -5.24
C ILE A 436 -4.91 -9.01 -6.40
N VAL A 437 -6.17 -9.29 -6.08
CA VAL A 437 -7.40 -8.93 -6.80
C VAL A 437 -7.32 -8.23 -8.15
N ASN A 438 -6.91 -6.98 -8.00
CA ASN A 438 -7.08 -5.88 -8.93
C ASN A 438 -5.76 -5.52 -9.63
N THR A 439 -4.79 -6.43 -9.63
CA THR A 439 -3.58 -6.34 -10.49
C THR A 439 -3.65 -7.25 -11.70
N ARG A 440 -4.68 -8.09 -11.82
CA ARG A 440 -4.82 -9.02 -12.96
C ARG A 440 -4.98 -8.24 -14.27
N HIS A 441 -4.43 -8.79 -15.34
CA HIS A 441 -4.42 -8.14 -16.65
C HIS A 441 -5.82 -7.88 -17.25
N ASP A 442 -6.80 -8.67 -16.84
CA ASP A 442 -8.20 -8.65 -17.25
C ASP A 442 -9.11 -7.96 -16.22
N TYR A 443 -8.54 -7.39 -15.15
CA TYR A 443 -9.29 -6.67 -14.14
C TYR A 443 -9.99 -5.44 -14.72
N ARG A 444 -11.27 -5.28 -14.39
CA ARG A 444 -12.07 -4.07 -14.65
C ARG A 444 -12.41 -3.40 -13.33
N MET A 445 -12.24 -2.08 -13.25
CA MET A 445 -12.57 -1.33 -12.04
C MET A 445 -14.08 -1.17 -11.87
N TRP A 446 -14.57 -1.40 -10.66
CA TRP A 446 -15.98 -1.24 -10.28
C TRP A 446 -16.56 0.17 -10.48
N LEU A 447 -15.69 1.19 -10.61
CA LEU A 447 -16.10 2.59 -10.70
C LEU A 447 -16.29 3.08 -12.14
N SER A 448 -15.63 2.44 -13.12
CA SER A 448 -15.62 2.86 -14.52
C SER A 448 -15.85 1.74 -15.53
N ASP A 449 -15.92 0.49 -15.10
CA ASP A 449 -15.98 -0.72 -15.96
C ASP A 449 -14.89 -0.78 -17.03
N SER A 450 -13.73 -0.19 -16.73
CA SER A 450 -12.57 -0.10 -17.63
C SER A 450 -11.31 -0.64 -16.95
N GLY A 451 -10.20 -0.70 -17.68
CA GLY A 451 -8.91 -1.04 -17.07
C GLY A 451 -8.52 -0.05 -15.96
N ARG A 452 -7.85 -0.57 -14.92
CA ARG A 452 -7.24 0.18 -13.80
C ARG A 452 -6.02 -0.60 -13.31
N GLY A 453 -5.02 0.11 -12.79
CA GLY A 453 -3.77 -0.51 -12.40
C GLY A 453 -3.10 -1.18 -13.61
N PHE A 454 -2.66 -2.43 -13.46
CA PHE A 454 -1.96 -3.17 -14.51
C PHE A 454 -2.75 -3.27 -15.82
N SER A 455 -4.07 -3.49 -15.74
CA SER A 455 -4.90 -3.66 -16.94
C SER A 455 -5.05 -2.37 -17.75
N ALA A 456 -4.95 -1.19 -17.11
CA ALA A 456 -4.92 0.10 -17.80
C ALA A 456 -3.59 0.33 -18.54
N GLU A 457 -2.47 -0.18 -18.03
CA GLU A 457 -1.17 -0.01 -18.71
C GLU A 457 -1.09 -0.79 -20.01
N MET A 458 -1.87 -1.87 -20.12
CA MET A 458 -1.96 -2.61 -21.37
C MET A 458 -2.49 -1.76 -22.54
N TYR A 459 -3.26 -0.70 -22.28
CA TYR A 459 -3.64 0.26 -23.32
C TYR A 459 -2.40 0.92 -23.97
N LEU A 460 -1.44 1.33 -23.14
CA LEU A 460 -0.20 1.95 -23.59
C LEU A 460 0.74 0.94 -24.28
N LEU A 461 0.94 -0.22 -23.65
CA LEU A 461 1.86 -1.24 -24.19
C LEU A 461 1.38 -1.80 -25.54
N GLU A 462 0.08 -2.03 -25.67
CA GLU A 462 -0.53 -2.43 -26.93
C GLU A 462 -0.41 -1.32 -27.99
N TRP A 463 -0.65 -0.06 -27.61
CA TRP A 463 -0.55 1.07 -28.53
C TRP A 463 0.86 1.24 -29.09
N LEU A 464 1.90 1.21 -28.24
CA LEU A 464 3.29 1.29 -28.71
C LEU A 464 3.61 0.19 -29.73
N THR A 465 3.08 -1.01 -29.51
CA THR A 465 3.21 -2.13 -30.46
C THR A 465 2.45 -1.87 -31.75
N SER A 466 1.22 -1.33 -31.68
CA SER A 466 0.38 -1.08 -32.87
C SER A 466 0.95 0.00 -33.79
N VAL A 467 1.64 1.00 -33.23
CA VAL A 467 2.33 2.04 -34.01
C VAL A 467 3.78 1.71 -34.34
N GLY A 468 4.25 0.50 -33.99
CA GLY A 468 5.59 0.02 -34.36
C GLY A 468 6.74 0.74 -33.65
N ILE A 469 6.54 1.16 -32.40
CA ILE A 469 7.60 1.72 -31.56
C ILE A 469 8.16 0.60 -30.68
N GLU A 470 9.47 0.39 -30.72
CA GLU A 470 10.12 -0.58 -29.84
C GLU A 470 10.35 0.01 -28.45
N PHE A 471 9.89 -0.70 -27.42
CA PHE A 471 10.03 -0.30 -26.02
C PHE A 471 10.46 -1.44 -25.10
N ASP A 472 11.17 -1.08 -24.03
CA ASP A 472 11.37 -1.91 -22.84
C ASP A 472 10.29 -1.57 -21.79
N VAL A 473 10.12 -2.45 -20.79
CA VAL A 473 9.23 -2.23 -19.65
C VAL A 473 10.03 -2.42 -18.37
N ILE A 474 9.90 -1.47 -17.45
CA ILE A 474 10.41 -1.55 -16.08
C ILE A 474 9.30 -1.20 -15.11
N THR A 475 9.52 -1.41 -13.82
CA THR A 475 8.66 -0.92 -12.75
C THR A 475 9.28 0.29 -12.07
N ASP A 476 8.46 1.02 -11.32
CA ASP A 476 8.94 2.04 -10.39
C ASP A 476 9.89 1.48 -9.33
N PHE A 477 9.85 0.18 -9.00
CA PHE A 477 10.83 -0.45 -8.11
C PHE A 477 12.26 -0.40 -8.68
N GLU A 478 12.46 -0.56 -10.00
CA GLU A 478 13.77 -0.36 -10.62
C GLU A 478 14.21 1.11 -10.56
N LEU A 479 13.27 2.07 -10.64
CA LEU A 479 13.60 3.50 -10.46
C LEU A 479 14.08 3.79 -9.04
N HIS A 480 13.46 3.15 -8.05
CA HIS A 480 13.83 3.28 -6.63
C HIS A 480 15.23 2.72 -6.36
N THR A 481 15.52 1.52 -6.88
CA THR A 481 16.73 0.76 -6.50
C THR A 481 17.95 1.02 -7.40
N LEU A 482 17.76 1.31 -8.69
CA LEU A 482 18.86 1.38 -9.67
C LEU A 482 19.26 2.81 -10.06
N GLY A 483 18.41 3.79 -9.80
CA GLY A 483 18.74 5.21 -9.97
C GLY A 483 18.79 5.72 -11.40
N ALA A 484 19.15 6.99 -11.56
CA ALA A 484 19.18 7.68 -12.86
C ALA A 484 20.18 7.12 -13.87
N ASP A 485 21.30 6.53 -13.41
CA ASP A 485 22.32 5.98 -14.30
C ASP A 485 21.78 4.75 -15.06
N TYR A 486 20.87 3.98 -14.44
CA TYR A 486 20.14 2.92 -15.12
C TYR A 486 19.24 3.47 -16.22
N LEU A 487 18.57 4.62 -15.98
CA LEU A 487 17.72 5.29 -16.97
C LEU A 487 18.48 5.90 -18.15
N GLY A 488 19.75 6.26 -17.97
CA GLY A 488 20.53 6.98 -18.99
C GLY A 488 20.70 6.25 -20.33
N GLY A 489 20.36 4.97 -20.40
CA GLY A 489 20.36 4.18 -21.63
C GLY A 489 19.17 4.44 -22.57
N TRP A 490 18.06 4.98 -22.07
CA TRP A 490 16.85 5.24 -22.87
C TRP A 490 16.72 6.70 -23.30
N LYS A 491 16.19 6.91 -24.51
CA LYS A 491 15.96 8.25 -25.07
C LYS A 491 14.68 8.87 -24.56
N ALA A 492 13.65 8.06 -24.35
CA ALA A 492 12.39 8.49 -23.77
C ALA A 492 11.92 7.52 -22.66
N VAL A 493 11.44 8.08 -21.56
CA VAL A 493 10.80 7.36 -20.45
C VAL A 493 9.33 7.78 -20.40
N LEU A 494 8.43 6.81 -20.51
CA LEU A 494 6.99 6.98 -20.44
C LEU A 494 6.48 6.48 -19.09
N THR A 495 5.54 7.21 -18.48
CA THR A 495 4.78 6.69 -17.34
C THR A 495 3.52 5.96 -17.79
N GLY A 496 2.99 5.14 -16.90
CA GLY A 496 1.64 4.63 -17.01
C GLY A 496 0.53 5.66 -16.76
N ALA A 497 -0.70 5.16 -16.69
CA ALA A 497 -1.93 5.95 -16.57
C ALA A 497 -2.14 6.58 -15.18
N HIS A 498 -1.57 5.99 -14.12
CA HIS A 498 -1.81 6.47 -12.74
C HIS A 498 -0.61 6.24 -11.79
N PRO A 499 0.50 6.95 -11.97
CA PRO A 499 1.70 6.85 -11.13
C PRO A 499 1.58 7.64 -9.80
N GLU A 500 0.52 7.42 -9.02
CA GLU A 500 0.18 8.21 -7.82
C GLU A 500 1.18 8.14 -6.66
N TYR A 501 1.77 6.96 -6.40
CA TYR A 501 2.60 6.72 -5.21
C TYR A 501 4.08 6.65 -5.59
N HIS A 502 4.91 7.53 -5.01
CA HIS A 502 6.33 7.61 -5.37
C HIS A 502 7.23 7.79 -4.14
N SER A 503 8.40 7.13 -4.18
CA SER A 503 9.47 7.35 -3.22
C SER A 503 10.33 8.57 -3.57
N GLY A 504 11.09 9.05 -2.59
CA GLY A 504 11.97 10.20 -2.79
C GLY A 504 13.05 9.91 -3.83
N GLU A 505 13.56 8.68 -3.81
CA GLU A 505 14.57 8.13 -4.71
C GLU A 505 14.05 8.08 -6.15
N MET A 506 12.80 7.65 -6.37
CA MET A 506 12.20 7.66 -7.72
C MET A 506 12.08 9.08 -8.29
N LEU A 507 11.65 10.04 -7.46
CA LEU A 507 11.57 11.43 -7.90
C LEU A 507 12.94 12.02 -8.21
N ASP A 508 13.96 11.70 -7.42
CA ASP A 508 15.35 12.10 -7.67
C ASP A 508 15.89 11.48 -8.97
N THR A 509 15.59 10.21 -9.21
CA THR A 509 15.92 9.47 -10.43
C THR A 509 15.33 10.12 -11.67
N LEU A 510 14.02 10.39 -11.67
CA LEU A 510 13.33 11.00 -12.81
C LEU A 510 13.79 12.45 -13.04
N THR A 511 13.97 13.23 -11.96
CA THR A 511 14.46 14.61 -12.04
C THR A 511 15.85 14.64 -12.66
N ARG A 512 16.77 13.79 -12.18
CA ARG A 512 18.13 13.72 -12.71
C ARG A 512 18.14 13.28 -14.16
N TYR A 513 17.39 12.24 -14.53
CA TYR A 513 17.28 11.79 -15.92
C TYR A 513 16.87 12.94 -16.85
N ARG A 514 15.78 13.64 -16.52
CA ARG A 514 15.25 14.80 -17.26
C ARG A 514 16.26 15.95 -17.36
N ASP A 515 16.94 16.26 -16.25
CA ASP A 515 17.87 17.40 -16.18
C ASP A 515 19.24 17.10 -16.79
N THR A 516 19.50 15.86 -17.18
CA THR A 516 20.72 15.44 -17.89
C THR A 516 20.48 15.07 -19.37
N GLY A 517 19.38 15.53 -19.96
CA GLY A 517 19.09 15.34 -21.38
C GLY A 517 18.10 14.23 -21.71
N GLY A 518 17.51 13.58 -20.69
CA GLY A 518 16.45 12.60 -20.88
C GLY A 518 15.10 13.23 -21.24
N HIS A 519 14.27 12.50 -21.97
CA HIS A 519 12.94 12.95 -22.35
C HIS A 519 11.84 12.19 -21.58
N LEU A 520 10.97 12.92 -20.88
CA LEU A 520 9.87 12.34 -20.11
C LEU A 520 8.53 12.52 -20.83
N VAL A 521 7.72 11.47 -20.80
CA VAL A 521 6.34 11.47 -21.31
C VAL A 521 5.42 11.01 -20.18
N TYR A 522 4.67 11.95 -19.60
CA TYR A 522 3.67 11.67 -18.57
C TYR A 522 2.28 11.68 -19.20
N ILE A 523 1.60 10.53 -19.24
CA ILE A 523 0.27 10.41 -19.87
C ILE A 523 -0.77 9.83 -18.91
N GLY A 524 -0.64 10.19 -17.64
CA GLY A 524 -1.53 9.77 -16.56
C GLY A 524 -2.16 10.94 -15.83
N GLY A 525 -2.96 10.65 -14.80
CA GLY A 525 -3.52 11.62 -13.86
C GLY A 525 -3.08 11.34 -12.43
N ASN A 526 -3.09 12.38 -11.60
CA ASN A 526 -2.70 12.38 -10.19
C ASN A 526 -1.33 11.73 -9.96
N GLY A 527 -0.38 12.06 -10.83
CA GLY A 527 0.96 11.49 -10.77
C GLY A 527 1.75 12.08 -9.62
N PHE A 528 2.58 11.25 -8.98
CA PHE A 528 3.58 11.70 -8.01
C PHE A 528 2.98 12.41 -6.79
N TYR A 529 1.76 12.04 -6.38
CA TYR A 529 1.00 12.74 -5.35
C TYR A 529 1.45 12.38 -3.93
N TRP A 530 1.48 11.08 -3.61
CA TRP A 530 1.74 10.59 -2.24
C TRP A 530 3.22 10.27 -2.01
N VAL A 531 3.71 10.71 -0.84
CA VAL A 531 5.00 10.29 -0.30
C VAL A 531 4.90 8.82 0.11
N THR A 532 5.71 7.98 -0.51
CA THR A 532 5.76 6.53 -0.23
C THR A 532 7.16 6.13 0.20
N GLY A 533 7.26 5.34 1.27
CA GLY A 533 8.51 4.72 1.71
C GLY A 533 8.54 3.22 1.42
N VAL A 534 9.72 2.61 1.54
CA VAL A 534 9.93 1.17 1.37
C VAL A 534 10.41 0.59 2.69
N ILE A 535 9.66 -0.37 3.24
CA ILE A 535 10.00 -1.07 4.49
C ILE A 535 10.86 -2.31 4.20
N SER A 536 10.63 -2.95 3.07
CA SER A 536 11.34 -4.14 2.62
C SER A 536 11.32 -4.20 1.10
N GLU A 537 12.44 -4.61 0.51
CA GLU A 537 12.58 -4.85 -0.93
C GLU A 537 12.28 -6.32 -1.30
N SER A 538 12.33 -7.25 -0.34
CA SER A 538 12.04 -8.66 -0.57
C SER A 538 11.46 -9.34 0.69
N PRO A 539 10.12 -9.59 0.74
CA PRO A 539 9.14 -9.15 -0.25
C PRO A 539 9.05 -7.62 -0.32
N LEU A 540 8.58 -7.07 -1.45
CA LEU A 540 8.36 -5.64 -1.59
C LEU A 540 7.21 -5.19 -0.67
N VAL A 541 7.51 -4.29 0.26
CA VAL A 541 6.55 -3.71 1.21
C VAL A 541 6.68 -2.19 1.20
N VAL A 542 5.59 -1.51 0.85
CA VAL A 542 5.52 -0.04 0.81
C VAL A 542 4.82 0.51 2.04
N GLU A 543 5.21 1.71 2.46
CA GLU A 543 4.61 2.45 3.58
C GLU A 543 4.06 3.80 3.12
N ILE A 544 2.85 4.14 3.57
CA ILE A 544 2.32 5.50 3.48
C ILE A 544 1.79 5.97 4.83
N ARG A 545 1.77 7.28 5.02
CA ARG A 545 1.00 7.97 6.07
C ARG A 545 0.33 9.18 5.44
N ARG A 546 -1.00 9.19 5.35
CA ARG A 546 -1.77 10.19 4.59
C ARG A 546 -1.61 11.62 5.07
N GLY A 547 -1.16 11.84 6.32
CA GLY A 547 -1.11 13.18 6.89
C GLY A 547 -2.52 13.73 7.12
N PHE A 548 -2.68 15.04 6.93
CA PHE A 548 -3.91 15.76 7.32
C PHE A 548 -4.73 16.35 6.17
N ALA A 549 -4.18 16.39 4.95
CA ALA A 549 -4.72 17.09 3.81
C ALA A 549 -4.50 16.33 2.50
N GLY A 550 -5.34 16.65 1.51
CA GLY A 550 -5.38 16.01 0.20
C GLY A 550 -6.64 15.18 -0.01
N ILE A 551 -6.66 14.42 -1.10
CA ILE A 551 -7.73 13.47 -1.46
C ILE A 551 -7.50 12.18 -0.67
N THR A 552 -8.07 12.10 0.54
CA THR A 552 -7.76 11.01 1.46
C THR A 552 -8.97 10.13 1.76
N ALA A 553 -8.80 8.81 1.73
CA ALA A 553 -9.77 7.86 2.30
C ALA A 553 -9.75 7.85 3.84
N TRP A 554 -8.60 8.14 4.45
CA TRP A 554 -8.41 8.27 5.89
C TRP A 554 -7.28 9.27 6.20
N LYS A 555 -7.25 9.82 7.41
CA LYS A 555 -6.21 10.78 7.85
C LYS A 555 -5.30 10.16 8.89
N SER A 556 -4.02 10.51 8.84
CA SER A 556 -3.06 10.14 9.89
C SER A 556 -3.51 10.73 11.22
N ARG A 557 -3.33 9.96 12.30
CA ARG A 557 -3.58 10.46 13.65
C ARG A 557 -2.52 11.47 14.08
N PRO A 558 -2.83 12.32 15.08
CA PRO A 558 -1.83 13.20 15.68
C PRO A 558 -0.61 12.41 16.15
N GLY A 559 0.58 12.87 15.79
CA GLY A 559 1.83 12.21 16.16
C GLY A 559 2.27 11.11 15.19
N GLU A 560 1.42 10.64 14.28
CA GLU A 560 1.64 9.45 13.46
C GLU A 560 1.81 9.77 11.97
N THR A 561 2.44 10.90 11.66
CA THR A 561 2.58 11.42 10.29
C THR A 561 3.92 11.13 9.64
N SER A 562 4.95 10.79 10.41
CA SER A 562 6.28 10.46 9.88
C SER A 562 6.37 8.99 9.50
N LEU A 563 6.85 8.71 8.29
CA LEU A 563 7.11 7.36 7.82
C LEU A 563 8.19 6.71 8.69
N LEU A 564 7.96 5.46 9.06
CA LEU A 564 8.93 4.62 9.75
C LEU A 564 10.17 4.39 8.88
N SER A 565 9.96 4.04 7.61
CA SER A 565 10.97 3.72 6.61
C SER A 565 12.02 4.82 6.38
N THR A 566 11.63 6.09 6.51
CA THR A 566 12.52 7.23 6.21
C THR A 566 12.74 8.19 7.39
N GLY A 567 11.92 8.10 8.44
CA GLY A 567 11.87 9.09 9.52
C GLY A 567 11.31 10.47 9.10
N LEU A 568 10.94 10.63 7.83
CA LEU A 568 10.47 11.89 7.25
C LEU A 568 8.94 11.96 7.21
N LEU A 569 8.43 13.17 7.04
CA LEU A 569 6.99 13.42 6.92
C LEU A 569 6.39 12.68 5.71
N GLY A 570 5.28 11.98 5.92
CA GLY A 570 4.43 11.44 4.85
C GLY A 570 3.54 12.52 4.22
N GLY A 571 2.33 12.12 3.82
CA GLY A 571 1.35 12.98 3.16
C GLY A 571 1.70 13.23 1.69
N SER A 572 1.22 14.35 1.14
CA SER A 572 1.54 14.73 -0.24
C SER A 572 2.97 15.28 -0.39
N TRP A 573 3.61 15.01 -1.54
CA TRP A 573 4.89 15.61 -1.91
C TRP A 573 4.86 17.15 -1.95
N ARG A 574 3.69 17.75 -2.16
CA ARG A 574 3.46 19.21 -2.03
C ARG A 574 3.80 19.73 -0.64
N HIS A 575 3.50 18.98 0.42
CA HIS A 575 3.86 19.39 1.79
C HIS A 575 5.37 19.31 2.06
N ARG A 576 6.15 18.73 1.14
CA ARG A 576 7.60 18.68 1.18
C ARG A 576 8.26 19.61 0.15
N GLY A 577 7.50 20.47 -0.52
CA GLY A 577 8.01 21.38 -1.56
C GLY A 577 8.52 20.64 -2.80
N ARG A 578 7.97 19.46 -3.09
CA ARG A 578 8.31 18.62 -4.24
C ARG A 578 7.07 18.36 -5.10
N GLU A 579 6.33 19.42 -5.40
CA GLU A 579 5.11 19.36 -6.20
C GLU A 579 5.35 18.71 -7.58
N PRO A 580 4.42 17.86 -8.08
CA PRO A 580 4.55 17.20 -9.40
C PRO A 580 4.78 18.19 -10.56
N GLN A 581 4.24 19.40 -10.46
CA GLN A 581 4.39 20.47 -11.45
C GLN A 581 5.88 20.79 -11.72
N ARG A 582 6.74 20.64 -10.70
CA ARG A 582 8.19 20.84 -10.85
C ARG A 582 8.87 19.76 -11.68
N LEU A 583 8.31 18.54 -11.70
CA LEU A 583 8.86 17.40 -12.43
C LEU A 583 8.30 17.37 -13.86
N VAL A 584 6.98 17.37 -14.00
CA VAL A 584 6.29 17.13 -15.28
C VAL A 584 5.47 18.31 -15.79
N GLY A 585 5.47 19.45 -15.09
CA GLY A 585 4.72 20.65 -15.50
C GLY A 585 3.25 20.64 -15.09
N LEU A 586 2.71 19.48 -14.71
CA LEU A 586 1.33 19.26 -14.26
C LEU A 586 1.31 18.64 -12.86
N GLY A 587 0.19 18.80 -12.16
CA GLY A 587 -0.12 18.01 -10.97
C GLY A 587 -1.59 18.10 -10.59
N MET A 588 -2.00 17.23 -9.68
CA MET A 588 -3.41 16.99 -9.32
C MET A 588 -4.21 18.26 -9.06
N ALA A 589 -5.33 18.38 -9.75
CA ALA A 589 -6.27 19.48 -9.66
C ALA A 589 -7.66 19.02 -9.19
N ALA A 590 -8.16 17.90 -9.72
CA ALA A 590 -9.51 17.44 -9.45
C ALA A 590 -9.70 15.94 -9.73
N GLN A 591 -10.73 15.33 -9.12
CA GLN A 591 -11.17 13.96 -9.43
C GLN A 591 -12.67 13.90 -9.63
N GLY A 592 -13.16 12.94 -10.41
CA GLY A 592 -14.58 12.67 -10.59
C GLY A 592 -14.89 11.59 -11.61
N TRP A 593 -16.11 11.04 -11.53
CA TRP A 593 -16.51 9.85 -12.30
C TRP A 593 -17.81 10.06 -13.11
N GLY A 594 -18.13 11.31 -13.45
CA GLY A 594 -19.33 11.66 -14.23
C GLY A 594 -19.15 11.63 -15.76
N GLY A 595 -18.05 11.06 -16.26
CA GLY A 595 -17.70 11.03 -17.68
C GLY A 595 -16.38 11.74 -17.97
N SER A 596 -15.67 11.29 -19.00
CA SER A 596 -14.44 11.94 -19.47
C SER A 596 -14.74 12.91 -20.61
N GLN A 597 -13.96 13.99 -20.70
CA GLN A 597 -14.11 15.08 -21.67
C GLN A 597 -12.96 15.08 -22.70
N PRO A 598 -13.12 15.73 -23.87
CA PRO A 598 -12.03 15.90 -24.82
C PRO A 598 -11.14 17.12 -24.49
N TYR A 599 -9.99 17.20 -25.15
CA TYR A 599 -9.08 18.35 -25.09
C TYR A 599 -9.33 19.34 -26.23
N ARG A 600 -9.22 20.63 -25.92
CA ARG A 600 -9.24 21.72 -26.91
C ARG A 600 -7.87 22.39 -26.94
N ARG A 601 -7.33 22.54 -28.14
CA ARG A 601 -6.05 23.23 -28.37
C ARG A 601 -6.09 24.67 -27.88
N THR A 602 -4.99 25.13 -27.29
CA THR A 602 -4.80 26.55 -26.97
C THR A 602 -4.24 27.30 -28.18
N GLU A 603 -4.30 28.64 -28.15
CA GLU A 603 -3.67 29.49 -29.17
C GLU A 603 -2.14 29.26 -29.24
N ALA A 604 -1.50 29.02 -28.10
CA ALA A 604 -0.06 28.79 -28.02
C ALA A 604 0.39 27.50 -28.74
N SER A 605 -0.52 26.52 -28.90
CA SER A 605 -0.24 25.26 -29.59
C SER A 605 -0.02 25.38 -31.11
N TYR A 606 -0.29 26.55 -31.70
CA TYR A 606 -0.06 26.83 -33.12
C TYR A 606 1.30 27.51 -33.38
N ALA A 607 2.07 27.80 -32.33
CA ALA A 607 3.40 28.39 -32.47
C ALA A 607 4.34 27.40 -33.22
N PRO A 608 5.18 27.89 -34.16
CA PRO A 608 6.03 27.02 -34.99
C PRO A 608 6.92 26.06 -34.21
N GLU A 609 7.29 26.42 -32.98
CA GLU A 609 8.19 25.66 -32.11
C GLU A 609 7.54 24.37 -31.56
N VAL A 610 6.22 24.32 -31.46
CA VAL A 610 5.44 23.19 -30.92
C VAL A 610 4.43 22.61 -31.92
N ALA A 611 4.24 23.25 -33.08
CA ALA A 611 3.28 22.82 -34.09
C ALA A 611 3.50 21.37 -34.56
N TRP A 612 4.75 20.90 -34.56
CA TRP A 612 5.13 19.52 -34.92
C TRP A 612 4.43 18.44 -34.07
N ILE A 613 4.01 18.78 -32.84
CA ILE A 613 3.28 17.85 -31.95
C ILE A 613 1.93 17.48 -32.60
N PHE A 614 1.35 18.39 -33.36
CA PHE A 614 0.03 18.26 -33.99
C PHE A 614 0.10 17.91 -35.48
N ASP A 615 1.26 17.51 -36.01
CA ASP A 615 1.38 17.07 -37.40
C ASP A 615 0.46 15.87 -37.65
N GLY A 616 -0.49 16.02 -38.59
CA GLY A 616 -1.51 15.00 -38.89
C GLY A 616 -2.65 14.90 -37.86
N VAL A 617 -2.80 15.88 -36.95
CA VAL A 617 -3.90 15.97 -35.99
C VAL A 617 -4.92 17.00 -36.46
N ASP A 618 -5.92 16.54 -37.21
CA ASP A 618 -7.00 17.39 -37.75
C ASP A 618 -8.24 17.45 -36.83
N GLU A 619 -8.26 16.68 -35.75
CA GLU A 619 -9.37 16.61 -34.79
C GLU A 619 -9.51 17.90 -33.95
N ASP A 620 -10.74 18.41 -33.82
CA ASP A 620 -11.11 19.46 -32.86
C ASP A 620 -12.57 19.28 -32.40
N PRO A 621 -12.82 18.97 -31.11
CA PRO A 621 -11.85 18.73 -30.05
C PRO A 621 -11.17 17.35 -30.20
N ILE A 622 -10.02 17.17 -29.57
CA ILE A 622 -9.21 15.93 -29.63
C ILE A 622 -9.61 15.00 -28.48
N GLY A 623 -9.84 13.71 -28.76
CA GLY A 623 -10.10 12.73 -27.70
C GLY A 623 -11.53 12.73 -27.14
N ALA A 624 -12.53 13.00 -27.99
CA ALA A 624 -13.97 12.85 -27.66
C ALA A 624 -14.43 11.37 -27.72
N TYR A 625 -13.54 10.48 -27.28
CA TYR A 625 -13.64 9.03 -27.31
C TYR A 625 -12.65 8.47 -26.29
N GLY A 626 -12.88 7.25 -25.83
CA GLY A 626 -11.95 6.53 -24.96
C GLY A 626 -12.66 5.45 -24.15
N ARG A 627 -11.91 4.39 -23.84
CA ARG A 627 -12.38 3.25 -23.05
C ARG A 627 -12.70 3.62 -21.60
N VAL A 628 -12.03 4.63 -21.06
CA VAL A 628 -12.24 5.12 -19.68
C VAL A 628 -13.27 6.26 -19.71
N MET A 629 -14.52 5.91 -19.39
CA MET A 629 -15.65 6.85 -19.28
C MET A 629 -15.91 7.74 -20.51
N GLY A 630 -15.51 7.30 -21.72
CA GLY A 630 -15.95 7.87 -22.99
C GLY A 630 -15.13 9.02 -23.58
N GLY A 631 -13.99 9.40 -22.99
CA GLY A 631 -13.18 10.54 -23.41
C GLY A 631 -11.75 10.46 -22.90
N ALA A 632 -10.87 11.38 -23.33
CA ALA A 632 -9.45 11.35 -23.01
C ALA A 632 -9.05 12.10 -21.70
N ALA A 633 -9.93 12.95 -21.16
CA ALA A 633 -9.70 13.71 -19.93
C ALA A 633 -10.72 13.34 -18.84
N GLY A 634 -10.33 12.55 -17.84
CA GLY A 634 -11.26 12.15 -16.78
C GLY A 634 -10.68 11.18 -15.77
N ASP A 635 -11.54 10.76 -14.82
CA ASP A 635 -11.22 10.06 -13.56
C ASP A 635 -10.45 10.99 -12.62
N GLU A 636 -9.21 11.33 -12.97
CA GLU A 636 -8.42 12.32 -12.24
C GLU A 636 -7.71 13.26 -13.22
N LEU A 637 -7.65 14.55 -12.86
CA LEU A 637 -7.26 15.66 -13.73
C LEU A 637 -6.08 16.42 -13.11
N ASP A 638 -5.00 16.58 -13.88
CA ASP A 638 -3.84 17.40 -13.51
C ASP A 638 -3.78 18.66 -14.36
N ARG A 639 -3.38 19.77 -13.75
CA ARG A 639 -3.28 21.08 -14.44
C ARG A 639 -1.93 21.76 -14.25
N ALA A 640 -1.63 22.69 -15.16
CA ALA A 640 -0.49 23.58 -15.04
C ALA A 640 -0.75 24.66 -13.99
N ASP A 641 0.23 24.92 -13.11
CA ASP A 641 0.16 25.97 -12.11
C ASP A 641 1.57 26.52 -11.80
N PRO A 642 1.91 27.73 -12.27
CA PRO A 642 3.19 28.36 -12.01
C PRO A 642 3.48 28.60 -10.52
N THR A 643 2.44 28.73 -9.67
CA THR A 643 2.62 28.91 -8.21
C THR A 643 3.12 27.65 -7.51
N LEU A 644 2.92 26.49 -8.14
CA LEU A 644 3.37 25.18 -7.70
C LEU A 644 4.63 24.71 -8.40
N GLY A 645 5.16 25.50 -9.34
CA GLY A 645 6.44 25.26 -9.97
C GLY A 645 6.37 24.69 -11.38
N THR A 646 5.23 24.82 -12.09
CA THR A 646 5.22 24.63 -13.54
C THR A 646 6.28 25.54 -14.18
N PRO A 647 7.19 25.01 -15.02
CA PRO A 647 8.27 25.81 -15.61
C PRO A 647 7.76 27.00 -16.43
N ALA A 648 8.47 28.13 -16.35
CA ALA A 648 8.06 29.37 -17.03
C ALA A 648 8.05 29.27 -18.57
N ASN A 649 8.79 28.32 -19.13
CA ASN A 649 8.82 28.02 -20.57
C ASN A 649 7.82 26.93 -20.97
N ALA A 650 6.97 26.44 -20.04
CA ALA A 650 5.96 25.46 -20.38
C ALA A 650 4.86 26.06 -21.24
N VAL A 651 4.56 25.37 -22.33
CA VAL A 651 3.46 25.68 -23.24
C VAL A 651 2.30 24.77 -22.88
N VAL A 652 1.18 25.33 -22.44
CA VAL A 652 -0.10 24.61 -22.34
C VAL A 652 -0.61 24.43 -23.77
N LEU A 653 -0.55 23.22 -24.28
CA LEU A 653 -0.89 22.85 -25.66
C LEU A 653 -2.41 22.68 -25.84
N ALA A 654 -3.08 22.08 -24.85
CA ALA A 654 -4.51 21.86 -24.87
C ALA A 654 -5.05 21.77 -23.44
N SER A 655 -6.34 22.05 -23.27
CA SER A 655 -7.04 21.90 -22.00
C SER A 655 -8.40 21.25 -22.22
N SER A 656 -8.79 20.36 -21.32
CA SER A 656 -10.16 19.85 -21.26
C SER A 656 -11.11 20.90 -20.69
N ARG A 657 -12.40 20.76 -20.96
CA ARG A 657 -13.47 21.68 -20.53
C ARG A 657 -14.74 20.88 -20.29
N ASP A 658 -15.76 21.57 -19.76
CA ASP A 658 -17.13 21.07 -19.67
C ASP A 658 -17.28 19.83 -18.76
N HIS A 659 -16.42 19.72 -17.73
CA HIS A 659 -16.54 18.70 -16.70
C HIS A 659 -17.80 18.90 -15.87
N GLY A 660 -18.45 17.82 -15.47
CA GLY A 660 -19.66 17.88 -14.65
C GLY A 660 -19.36 18.18 -13.17
N ARG A 661 -20.40 18.53 -12.42
CA ARG A 661 -20.32 18.74 -10.95
C ARG A 661 -19.79 17.57 -10.14
N THR A 662 -19.76 16.36 -10.69
CA THR A 662 -19.19 15.20 -10.01
C THR A 662 -17.67 15.29 -9.91
N TYR A 663 -17.03 16.10 -10.75
CA TYR A 663 -15.62 16.44 -10.58
C TYR A 663 -15.47 17.50 -9.51
N GLN A 664 -14.67 17.20 -8.50
CA GLN A 664 -14.39 18.07 -7.36
C GLN A 664 -12.91 18.38 -7.31
N ARG A 665 -12.59 19.65 -7.01
CA ARG A 665 -11.22 20.11 -6.84
C ARG A 665 -10.55 19.42 -5.66
N ASP A 666 -9.24 19.19 -5.76
CA ASP A 666 -8.44 18.70 -4.66
C ASP A 666 -8.61 19.61 -3.44
N ALA A 667 -9.02 19.02 -2.32
CA ALA A 667 -9.20 19.70 -1.05
C ALA A 667 -7.93 20.40 -0.56
N SER A 668 -6.74 19.97 -1.00
CA SER A 668 -5.47 20.65 -0.67
C SER A 668 -5.33 22.04 -1.30
N GLU A 669 -6.11 22.36 -2.33
CA GLU A 669 -6.10 23.67 -3.00
C GLU A 669 -7.21 24.61 -2.52
N VAL A 670 -8.18 24.09 -1.77
CA VAL A 670 -9.36 24.84 -1.34
C VAL A 670 -9.14 25.38 0.07
N ALA A 671 -8.83 26.68 0.17
CA ALA A 671 -8.67 27.34 1.47
C ALA A 671 -10.01 27.52 2.22
N PHE A 672 -11.11 27.78 1.51
CA PHE A 672 -12.45 27.96 2.07
C PHE A 672 -13.51 27.24 1.24
N ILE A 673 -14.32 26.42 1.91
CA ILE A 673 -15.44 25.71 1.27
C ILE A 673 -16.68 26.60 1.36
N LEU A 674 -17.27 26.92 0.20
CA LEU A 674 -18.44 27.78 0.06
C LEU A 674 -19.45 27.08 -0.86
N ASP A 675 -20.73 27.17 -0.51
CA ASP A 675 -21.81 26.56 -1.28
C ASP A 675 -21.86 27.13 -2.72
N GLY A 676 -22.07 26.24 -3.70
CA GLY A 676 -22.19 26.59 -5.11
C GLY A 676 -20.92 27.11 -5.80
N GLN A 677 -19.75 27.00 -5.18
CA GLN A 677 -18.47 27.46 -5.77
C GLN A 677 -17.52 26.33 -6.18
N HIS A 678 -17.89 25.08 -5.91
CA HIS A 678 -17.07 23.91 -6.18
C HIS A 678 -17.79 22.99 -7.17
N GLY A 679 -17.02 22.29 -8.00
CA GLY A 679 -17.54 21.39 -9.01
C GLY A 679 -17.11 21.79 -10.42
N GLY A 680 -16.92 20.82 -11.32
CA GLY A 680 -16.50 21.07 -12.70
C GLY A 680 -17.41 21.98 -13.52
N ASP A 681 -18.69 22.11 -13.14
CA ASP A 681 -19.65 22.98 -13.82
C ASP A 681 -19.51 24.46 -13.46
N VAL A 682 -18.76 24.80 -12.40
CA VAL A 682 -18.62 26.19 -11.90
C VAL A 682 -17.19 26.60 -11.56
N ASP A 683 -16.30 25.66 -11.24
CA ASP A 683 -14.90 25.93 -10.90
C ASP A 683 -14.00 25.75 -12.13
N PRO A 684 -13.46 26.85 -12.69
CA PRO A 684 -12.61 26.78 -13.89
C PRO A 684 -11.25 26.12 -13.65
N GLU A 685 -10.88 25.83 -12.40
CA GLU A 685 -9.64 25.10 -12.06
C GLU A 685 -9.83 23.58 -12.12
N VAL A 686 -11.07 23.11 -12.34
CA VAL A 686 -11.40 21.71 -12.56
C VAL A 686 -11.26 21.39 -14.05
N HIS A 687 -10.03 21.23 -14.48
CA HIS A 687 -9.68 20.81 -15.82
C HIS A 687 -8.34 20.05 -15.83
N SER A 688 -8.13 19.32 -16.91
CA SER A 688 -6.84 18.72 -17.25
C SER A 688 -6.15 19.50 -18.37
N ASP A 689 -4.84 19.70 -18.24
CA ASP A 689 -3.98 20.32 -19.25
C ASP A 689 -3.08 19.29 -19.95
N VAL A 690 -2.67 19.63 -21.18
CA VAL A 690 -1.55 19.02 -21.90
C VAL A 690 -0.45 20.06 -22.03
N VAL A 691 0.78 19.74 -21.64
CA VAL A 691 1.92 20.67 -21.64
C VAL A 691 3.15 20.10 -22.34
N TYR A 692 3.99 21.00 -22.84
CA TYR A 692 5.33 20.72 -23.31
C TYR A 692 6.33 21.75 -22.77
N PHE A 693 7.52 21.30 -22.35
CA PHE A 693 8.65 22.18 -22.07
C PHE A 693 10.00 21.49 -22.26
N GLU A 694 11.04 22.29 -22.43
CA GLU A 694 12.44 21.85 -22.49
C GLU A 694 13.17 22.18 -21.19
N THR A 695 14.16 21.39 -20.82
CA THR A 695 15.02 21.62 -19.65
C THR A 695 16.37 22.21 -20.05
N PRO A 696 17.04 22.96 -19.16
CA PRO A 696 18.37 23.51 -19.44
C PRO A 696 19.43 22.46 -19.79
N GLY A 697 19.26 21.22 -19.33
CA GLY A 697 20.14 20.09 -19.63
C GLY A 697 19.94 19.47 -21.00
N GLY A 698 19.05 20.02 -21.83
CA GLY A 698 18.71 19.49 -23.15
C GLY A 698 17.67 18.37 -23.12
N GLY A 699 17.02 18.13 -21.98
CA GLY A 699 15.88 17.22 -21.88
C GLY A 699 14.58 17.91 -22.26
N ALA A 700 13.50 17.16 -22.32
CA ALA A 700 12.17 17.66 -22.66
C ALA A 700 11.09 16.85 -21.93
N VAL A 701 9.95 17.48 -21.71
CA VAL A 701 8.80 16.86 -21.07
C VAL A 701 7.57 17.13 -21.93
N PHE A 702 6.82 16.06 -22.20
CA PHE A 702 5.42 16.13 -22.63
C PHE A 702 4.56 15.51 -21.53
N ALA A 703 3.47 16.18 -21.19
CA ALA A 703 2.62 15.76 -20.09
C ALA A 703 1.14 15.95 -20.48
N ALA A 704 0.29 14.95 -20.25
CA ALA A 704 -1.15 14.99 -20.45
C ALA A 704 -1.84 14.48 -19.18
N GLY A 705 -2.44 15.40 -18.43
CA GLY A 705 -2.83 15.19 -17.03
C GLY A 705 -4.16 14.48 -16.83
N SER A 706 -4.30 13.23 -17.28
CA SER A 706 -5.55 12.47 -17.16
C SER A 706 -5.30 10.96 -17.09
N ILE A 707 -5.94 10.27 -16.13
CA ILE A 707 -5.94 8.80 -16.08
C ILE A 707 -6.60 8.23 -17.34
N ALA A 708 -7.67 8.87 -17.82
CA ALA A 708 -8.41 8.41 -18.99
C ALA A 708 -7.64 8.53 -20.32
N TYR A 709 -6.48 9.20 -20.35
CA TYR A 709 -5.74 9.48 -21.59
C TYR A 709 -5.31 8.20 -22.31
N SER A 710 -4.76 7.23 -21.57
CA SER A 710 -4.28 5.96 -22.15
C SER A 710 -5.42 5.17 -22.80
N GLY A 711 -6.62 5.21 -22.21
CA GLY A 711 -7.82 4.56 -22.73
C GLY A 711 -8.30 5.10 -24.09
N ALA A 712 -7.82 6.27 -24.53
CA ALA A 712 -8.14 6.84 -25.83
C ALA A 712 -7.13 6.45 -26.94
N LEU A 713 -5.95 5.93 -26.60
CA LEU A 713 -4.88 5.62 -27.56
C LEU A 713 -5.27 4.54 -28.59
N LEU A 714 -6.04 3.55 -28.17
CA LEU A 714 -6.42 2.40 -29.01
C LEU A 714 -7.71 2.59 -29.79
N GLU A 715 -8.42 3.71 -29.59
CA GLU A 715 -9.66 3.99 -30.31
C GLU A 715 -9.47 4.08 -31.81
N ASN A 716 -10.47 3.64 -32.58
CA ASN A 716 -10.42 3.59 -34.04
C ASN A 716 -9.14 2.89 -34.60
N GLY A 717 -8.66 1.83 -33.92
CA GLY A 717 -7.44 1.12 -34.33
C GLY A 717 -6.19 1.99 -34.27
N SER A 718 -6.11 2.89 -33.27
CA SER A 718 -5.04 3.88 -33.10
C SER A 718 -4.96 4.95 -34.21
N GLN A 719 -5.96 5.04 -35.09
CA GLN A 719 -6.09 6.10 -36.10
C GLN A 719 -6.95 7.25 -35.56
N ASN A 720 -6.40 7.98 -34.58
CA ASN A 720 -7.08 9.05 -33.89
C ASN A 720 -6.09 10.14 -33.44
N GLY A 721 -6.60 11.32 -33.08
CA GLY A 721 -5.80 12.50 -32.71
C GLY A 721 -4.96 12.32 -31.44
N ILE A 722 -5.46 11.63 -30.41
CA ILE A 722 -4.70 11.33 -29.18
C ILE A 722 -3.49 10.44 -29.49
N SER A 723 -3.72 9.37 -30.26
CA SER A 723 -2.68 8.47 -30.76
C SER A 723 -1.64 9.22 -31.58
N ARG A 724 -2.07 9.97 -32.61
CA ARG A 724 -1.16 10.70 -33.51
C ARG A 724 -0.31 11.75 -32.77
N MET A 725 -0.93 12.53 -31.89
CA MET A 725 -0.22 13.52 -31.07
C MET A 725 0.85 12.87 -30.19
N THR A 726 0.51 11.77 -29.53
CA THR A 726 1.44 11.04 -28.66
C THR A 726 2.55 10.37 -29.47
N GLU A 727 2.23 9.81 -30.64
CA GLU A 727 3.21 9.18 -31.55
C GLU A 727 4.26 10.18 -32.02
N ASN A 728 3.84 11.39 -32.44
CA ASN A 728 4.74 12.46 -32.86
C ASN A 728 5.77 12.77 -31.77
N VAL A 729 5.30 12.94 -30.52
CA VAL A 729 6.13 13.21 -29.35
C VAL A 729 7.11 12.07 -29.08
N VAL A 730 6.61 10.84 -28.96
CA VAL A 730 7.45 9.68 -28.60
C VAL A 730 8.51 9.44 -29.67
N ARG A 731 8.16 9.53 -30.96
CA ARG A 731 9.14 9.37 -32.05
C ARG A 731 10.22 10.43 -32.02
N ARG A 732 9.85 11.70 -31.85
CA ARG A 732 10.84 12.78 -31.76
C ARG A 732 11.75 12.61 -30.54
N PHE A 733 11.17 12.29 -29.39
CA PHE A 733 11.91 12.08 -28.16
C PHE A 733 12.83 10.85 -28.23
N ALA A 734 12.42 9.81 -28.94
CA ALA A 734 13.20 8.60 -29.14
C ALA A 734 14.19 8.68 -30.32
N HIS A 735 14.25 9.82 -31.03
CA HIS A 735 15.02 10.01 -32.27
C HIS A 735 14.69 8.98 -33.37
N LEU A 736 13.41 8.63 -33.49
CA LEU A 736 12.88 7.77 -34.54
C LEU A 736 12.42 8.61 -35.73
N ASP A 737 12.29 7.96 -36.89
CA ASP A 737 11.68 8.58 -38.07
C ASP A 737 10.25 9.02 -37.75
N ALA A 738 9.84 10.14 -38.37
CA ALA A 738 8.48 10.65 -38.25
C ALA A 738 7.46 9.61 -38.71
N ALA A 739 6.27 9.61 -38.10
CA ALA A 739 5.21 8.71 -38.47
C ALA A 739 4.87 8.88 -39.97
N GLU A 740 4.72 7.78 -40.71
CA GLU A 740 4.35 7.85 -42.12
C GLU A 740 2.98 8.54 -42.24
N GLY A 741 2.90 9.56 -43.10
CA GLY A 741 1.65 10.20 -43.45
C GLY A 741 0.84 9.23 -44.30
N ASN A 742 -0.38 8.91 -43.88
CA ASN A 742 -1.32 8.20 -44.74
C ASN A 742 -1.50 9.07 -46.01
N PRO A 743 -1.22 8.57 -47.23
CA PRO A 743 -1.48 9.34 -48.43
C PRO A 743 -2.97 9.70 -48.46
N ALA A 744 -3.23 11.00 -48.60
CA ALA A 744 -4.56 11.62 -48.61
C ALA A 744 -5.56 10.96 -49.57
#